data_AF-A0A3A9BAF1-F1
#
_entry.id   AF-A0A3A9BAF1-F1
#
_cell.length_a   1.000
_cell.length_b   1.000
_cell.length_c   1.000
_cell.angle_alpha   90.00
_cell.angle_beta   90.00
_cell.angle_gamma   90.00
#
_symmetry.space_group_name_H-M   'P 1'
#
loop_
_entity.id
_entity.type
_entity.pdbx_description
1 polymer ?
#
loop_
_entity_poly.entity_id
_entity_poly.type
_entity_poly.pdbx_seq_one_letter_code
_entity_poly.pdbx_strand_id
1 'polypeptide(L)'
;MVKTEWRKCMALEDKENAEQTEKLADMKFLAKMSNKMSTPINVILGNNDMILRGTRESHTAAYAIGIQAAGKSLSLAVSNIIELMNLDNGTLKLEDAPYSTISLLQDVMSYAEYNAEKKNLEFHLEIDEALPQELSGDTVRLAQVLSNLLSNAIKHTQKGFVGLSIGWQQSEKKEGAAGSGTLTVQVKDSGIGIEKQAVEQIVESHQNLLNQSACSAKRSGLGLPVVVRLLDLMGSRLQVESEYGKGSTFSFGIEQKVMDSNPIGSLENSDNSHVLPQSVGDDEFVAPEARILVADDNVMNLDLFRGMLRKAKVQIETAFNGEEALKLLRLKKYHLVFLDHVMPAMDGLETLEKIRAEELCPGVPVIVLTANMIPDARKLYQEKGFDDYLPKPISTRQLNILVKKYLPKELVQEKKEPEPEPENAGKSQARLPFLARISPFLDVATGMSYFADSEEFYQEMLQCYLDNSSYDDIQNCYDKEDWDNYRILVHALKSTSLSIGAVELSGQAKDMEMASKEARILDILAGHDAMMKNYGRLMEQIKEALDEPADGADPTVQIAEEKACILVVDDDVMNLRIAEKMLEERYHIECVKSGKEALKFIGKRLPNLILLDLHMPEMDGYEVLDYLQGEPKYRDIPVIFLTADNDRETEVKGFRKGAQDFIVKPFIADIMISRVDRILDLSRLRKDLQREVEKQTRTAEERREKVERLSSQIMQTLAGTIDAKDKYTKGHSSRVADYAVRIAKKLGKSEKDQGDIYYLGLLHDIGKIGIPDGIINKTTRLNDEEYEIIKTHPIIGAEILQNISELPELVLGARWHHERYDGKGYPDGLKGNEIPEMSRIIGVADAYDAMTSNRSYRDVLPQSVVRREIEKGKGSQFDPVFADMMLQLIDEDTEYQMRET
;
A
#
# COMPACT_ATOMS: atom_id res chain seq x y z
N MET A 1 8.96 -58.92 14.93
CA MET A 1 8.03 -58.67 13.81
C MET A 1 7.05 -57.54 14.16
N VAL A 2 6.18 -57.70 15.16
CA VAL A 2 5.18 -56.67 15.56
C VAL A 2 5.76 -55.27 15.89
N LYS A 3 6.93 -55.20 16.54
CA LYS A 3 7.60 -53.92 16.88
C LYS A 3 8.16 -53.17 15.65
N THR A 4 8.37 -53.88 14.54
CA THR A 4 8.93 -53.33 13.30
C THR A 4 7.81 -52.83 12.38
N GLU A 5 6.68 -53.54 12.32
CA GLU A 5 5.44 -53.08 11.68
C GLU A 5 4.92 -51.79 12.32
N TRP A 6 4.89 -51.73 13.66
CA TRP A 6 4.34 -50.57 14.39
C TRP A 6 5.16 -49.28 14.19
N ARG A 7 6.50 -49.41 14.09
CA ARG A 7 7.39 -48.28 13.74
C ARG A 7 7.24 -47.82 12.29
N LYS A 8 6.90 -48.72 11.37
CA LYS A 8 6.60 -48.35 9.98
C LYS A 8 5.26 -47.62 9.87
N CYS A 9 4.24 -48.05 10.61
CA CYS A 9 2.95 -47.35 10.66
C CYS A 9 3.08 -45.94 11.25
N MET A 10 3.79 -45.76 12.38
CA MET A 10 4.01 -44.39 12.91
C MET A 10 4.86 -43.53 11.98
N ALA A 11 5.89 -44.08 11.33
CA ALA A 11 6.69 -43.32 10.38
C ALA A 11 5.91 -42.94 9.10
N LEU A 12 4.89 -43.71 8.73
CA LEU A 12 3.96 -43.40 7.65
C LEU A 12 2.96 -42.31 8.07
N GLU A 13 2.38 -42.41 9.27
CA GLU A 13 1.49 -41.39 9.83
C GLU A 13 2.22 -40.05 10.07
N ASP A 14 3.45 -40.08 10.59
CA ASP A 14 4.26 -38.87 10.78
C ASP A 14 4.63 -38.22 9.44
N LYS A 15 4.87 -39.05 8.40
CA LYS A 15 5.15 -38.56 7.06
C LYS A 15 3.90 -37.99 6.38
N GLU A 16 2.75 -38.64 6.51
CA GLU A 16 1.47 -38.13 6.00
C GLU A 16 1.07 -36.83 6.72
N ASN A 17 1.27 -36.74 8.04
CA ASN A 17 1.01 -35.52 8.81
C ASN A 17 1.98 -34.40 8.43
N ALA A 18 3.26 -34.69 8.20
CA ALA A 18 4.23 -33.71 7.71
C ALA A 18 3.89 -33.21 6.31
N GLU A 19 3.53 -34.10 5.38
CA GLU A 19 3.09 -33.74 4.03
C GLU A 19 1.77 -32.94 4.04
N GLN A 20 0.83 -33.27 4.93
CA GLN A 20 -0.40 -32.49 5.11
C GLN A 20 -0.15 -31.11 5.71
N THR A 21 0.74 -31.00 6.70
CA THR A 21 1.09 -29.70 7.30
C THR A 21 1.88 -28.80 6.35
N GLU A 22 2.76 -29.37 5.53
CA GLU A 22 3.48 -28.66 4.46
C GLU A 22 2.50 -28.13 3.39
N LYS A 23 1.59 -28.98 2.89
CA LYS A 23 0.52 -28.57 1.95
C LYS A 23 -0.38 -27.47 2.52
N LEU A 24 -0.73 -27.55 3.81
CA LEU A 24 -1.56 -26.55 4.48
C LEU A 24 -0.82 -25.22 4.69
N ALA A 25 0.49 -25.27 4.95
CA ALA A 25 1.35 -24.09 5.07
C ALA A 25 1.53 -23.40 3.72
N ASP A 26 1.76 -24.16 2.65
CA ASP A 26 1.81 -23.66 1.28
C ASP A 26 0.48 -23.03 0.87
N MET A 27 -0.66 -23.67 1.14
CA MET A 27 -1.99 -23.06 0.92
C MET A 27 -2.17 -21.72 1.63
N LYS A 28 -1.81 -21.63 2.92
CA LYS A 28 -1.92 -20.39 3.70
C LYS A 28 -0.98 -19.30 3.19
N PHE A 29 0.23 -19.69 2.77
CA PHE A 29 1.19 -18.78 2.16
C PHE A 29 0.67 -18.24 0.82
N LEU A 30 0.09 -19.11 -0.02
CA LEU A 30 -0.46 -18.77 -1.33
C LEU A 30 -1.66 -17.81 -1.24
N ALA A 31 -2.60 -18.08 -0.35
CA ALA A 31 -3.74 -17.18 -0.11
C ALA A 31 -3.27 -15.78 0.35
N LYS A 32 -2.27 -15.73 1.23
CA LYS A 32 -1.67 -14.49 1.72
C LYS A 32 -0.87 -13.76 0.63
N MET A 33 -0.16 -14.49 -0.23
CA MET A 33 0.60 -13.91 -1.34
C MET A 33 -0.31 -13.37 -2.44
N SER A 34 -1.38 -14.11 -2.80
CA SER A 34 -2.41 -13.67 -3.74
C SER A 34 -2.99 -12.31 -3.35
N ASN A 35 -3.44 -12.17 -2.10
CA ASN A 35 -4.01 -10.91 -1.60
C ASN A 35 -2.97 -9.79 -1.59
N LYS A 36 -1.72 -10.09 -1.21
CA LYS A 36 -0.62 -9.12 -1.21
C LYS A 36 -0.19 -8.66 -2.61
N MET A 37 -0.32 -9.50 -3.63
CA MET A 37 0.02 -9.13 -5.02
C MET A 37 -1.15 -8.45 -5.73
N SER A 38 -2.39 -8.86 -5.46
CA SER A 38 -3.59 -8.31 -6.10
C SER A 38 -3.89 -6.89 -5.63
N THR A 39 -3.68 -6.60 -4.35
CA THR A 39 -3.94 -5.26 -3.75
C THR A 39 -3.19 -4.12 -4.47
N PRO A 40 -1.84 -4.16 -4.63
CA PRO A 40 -1.13 -3.09 -5.34
C PRO A 40 -1.48 -3.01 -6.82
N ILE A 41 -1.75 -4.15 -7.49
CA ILE A 41 -2.18 -4.16 -8.90
C ILE A 41 -3.53 -3.45 -9.06
N ASN A 42 -4.46 -3.71 -8.14
CA ASN A 42 -5.80 -3.12 -8.16
C ASN A 42 -5.77 -1.62 -7.87
N VAL A 43 -4.91 -1.16 -6.96
CA VAL A 43 -4.69 0.27 -6.72
C VAL A 43 -4.15 0.97 -7.97
N ILE A 44 -3.16 0.36 -8.64
CA ILE A 44 -2.60 0.89 -9.89
C ILE A 44 -3.68 0.98 -10.98
N LEU A 45 -4.47 -0.08 -11.16
CA LEU A 45 -5.55 -0.11 -12.15
C LEU A 45 -6.67 0.88 -11.82
N GLY A 46 -7.05 1.02 -10.54
CA GLY A 46 -8.07 1.95 -10.07
C GLY A 46 -7.65 3.41 -10.28
N ASN A 47 -6.43 3.78 -9.88
CA ASN A 47 -5.88 5.12 -10.12
C ASN A 47 -5.79 5.43 -11.62
N ASN A 48 -5.40 4.44 -12.42
CA ASN A 48 -5.32 4.59 -13.86
C ASN A 48 -6.70 4.75 -14.52
N ASP A 49 -7.74 4.09 -14.00
CA ASP A 49 -9.12 4.30 -14.45
C ASP A 49 -9.62 5.72 -14.14
N MET A 50 -9.22 6.29 -12.99
CA MET A 50 -9.50 7.69 -12.67
C MET A 50 -8.81 8.66 -13.65
N ILE A 51 -7.57 8.37 -14.05
CA ILE A 51 -6.86 9.16 -15.07
C ILE A 51 -7.61 9.10 -16.40
N LEU A 52 -8.04 7.91 -16.84
CA LEU A 52 -8.80 7.73 -18.07
C LEU A 52 -10.12 8.50 -18.09
N ARG A 53 -10.78 8.62 -16.93
CA ARG A 53 -12.05 9.37 -16.80
C ARG A 53 -11.88 10.88 -16.67
N GLY A 54 -10.78 11.31 -16.06
CA GLY A 54 -10.51 12.73 -15.79
C GLY A 54 -9.79 13.45 -16.92
N THR A 55 -9.09 12.70 -17.78
CA THR A 55 -8.29 13.30 -18.85
C THR A 55 -9.10 13.55 -20.12
N ARG A 56 -8.93 14.74 -20.71
CA ARG A 56 -9.41 15.06 -22.07
C ARG A 56 -8.26 15.06 -23.10
N GLU A 57 -7.04 14.79 -22.64
CA GLU A 57 -5.84 14.82 -23.48
C GLU A 57 -5.56 13.45 -24.10
N SER A 58 -5.48 13.40 -25.43
CA SER A 58 -5.29 12.14 -26.17
C SER A 58 -4.01 11.39 -25.80
N HIS A 59 -2.94 12.07 -25.42
CA HIS A 59 -1.66 11.43 -25.07
C HIS A 59 -1.67 10.82 -23.68
N THR A 60 -2.24 11.53 -22.70
CA THR A 60 -2.44 11.04 -21.32
C THR A 60 -3.39 9.85 -21.30
N ALA A 61 -4.46 9.89 -22.12
CA ALA A 61 -5.34 8.74 -22.34
C ALA A 61 -4.59 7.54 -22.94
N ALA A 62 -3.69 7.74 -23.92
CA ALA A 62 -2.92 6.66 -24.53
C ALA A 62 -1.97 5.97 -23.53
N TYR A 63 -1.27 6.74 -22.67
CA TYR A 63 -0.44 6.17 -21.61
C TYR A 63 -1.26 5.41 -20.58
N ALA A 64 -2.41 5.97 -20.18
CA ALA A 64 -3.28 5.32 -19.23
C ALA A 64 -3.90 4.02 -19.81
N ILE A 65 -4.26 3.98 -21.10
CA ILE A 65 -4.67 2.74 -21.79
C ILE A 65 -3.53 1.70 -21.75
N GLY A 66 -2.28 2.14 -21.95
CA GLY A 66 -1.09 1.28 -21.88
C GLY A 66 -0.87 0.68 -20.49
N ILE A 67 -0.98 1.50 -19.43
CA ILE A 67 -0.91 1.07 -18.03
C ILE A 67 -2.06 0.11 -17.71
N GLN A 68 -3.27 0.38 -18.21
CA GLN A 68 -4.42 -0.50 -18.01
C GLN A 68 -4.19 -1.89 -18.63
N ALA A 69 -3.65 -1.94 -19.85
CA ALA A 69 -3.34 -3.19 -20.53
C ALA A 69 -2.23 -3.98 -19.82
N ALA A 70 -1.17 -3.30 -19.37
CA ALA A 70 -0.08 -3.91 -18.63
C ALA A 70 -0.53 -4.46 -17.27
N GLY A 71 -1.32 -3.68 -16.51
CA GLY A 71 -1.85 -4.09 -15.21
C GLY A 71 -2.82 -5.26 -15.32
N LYS A 72 -3.73 -5.26 -16.31
CA LYS A 72 -4.62 -6.40 -16.59
C LYS A 72 -3.83 -7.66 -16.97
N SER A 73 -2.78 -7.51 -17.78
CA SER A 73 -1.91 -8.63 -18.16
C SER A 73 -1.17 -9.24 -16.95
N LEU A 74 -0.70 -8.38 -16.03
CA LEU A 74 -0.05 -8.81 -14.80
C LEU A 74 -1.03 -9.52 -13.86
N SER A 75 -2.24 -8.98 -13.71
CA SER A 75 -3.31 -9.60 -12.92
C SER A 75 -3.66 -11.00 -13.43
N LEU A 76 -3.78 -11.16 -14.75
CA LEU A 76 -4.04 -12.45 -15.39
C LEU A 76 -2.88 -13.42 -15.16
N ALA A 77 -1.63 -12.96 -15.29
CA ALA A 77 -0.46 -13.80 -15.05
C ALA A 77 -0.39 -14.31 -13.59
N VAL A 78 -0.64 -13.44 -12.62
CA VAL A 78 -0.69 -13.80 -11.19
C VAL A 78 -1.82 -14.79 -10.93
N SER A 79 -3.01 -14.55 -11.50
CA SER A 79 -4.17 -15.45 -11.36
C SER A 79 -3.86 -16.85 -11.91
N ASN A 80 -3.28 -16.93 -13.11
CA ASN A 80 -2.89 -18.20 -13.73
C ASN A 80 -1.85 -18.97 -12.91
N ILE A 81 -0.89 -18.28 -12.25
CA ILE A 81 0.09 -18.92 -11.36
C ILE A 81 -0.63 -19.54 -10.15
N ILE A 82 -1.51 -18.78 -9.52
CA ILE A 82 -2.27 -19.24 -8.33
C ILE A 82 -3.12 -20.45 -8.69
N GLU A 83 -3.75 -20.45 -9.87
CA GLU A 83 -4.58 -21.56 -10.31
C GLU A 83 -3.76 -22.80 -10.64
N LEU A 84 -2.62 -22.66 -11.32
CA LEU A 84 -1.68 -23.77 -11.50
C LEU A 84 -1.26 -24.38 -10.16
N MET A 85 -1.00 -23.54 -9.15
CA MET A 85 -0.65 -24.02 -7.81
C MET A 85 -1.82 -24.69 -7.08
N ASN A 86 -3.05 -24.20 -7.24
CA ASN A 86 -4.25 -24.86 -6.70
C ASN A 86 -4.55 -26.20 -7.39
N LEU A 87 -4.32 -26.27 -8.70
CA LEU A 87 -4.44 -27.49 -9.49
C LEU A 87 -3.41 -28.54 -9.06
N ASP A 88 -2.14 -28.15 -8.88
CA ASP A 88 -1.07 -29.06 -8.45
C ASP A 88 -1.26 -29.57 -7.02
N ASN A 89 -1.89 -28.77 -6.15
CA ASN A 89 -2.20 -29.16 -4.77
C ASN A 89 -3.50 -29.98 -4.62
N GLY A 90 -4.26 -30.18 -5.70
CA GLY A 90 -5.51 -30.93 -5.69
C GLY A 90 -6.64 -30.28 -4.89
N THR A 91 -6.54 -28.97 -4.61
CA THR A 91 -7.53 -28.21 -3.82
C THR A 91 -8.70 -27.74 -4.67
N LEU A 92 -8.52 -27.67 -5.99
CA LEU A 92 -9.55 -27.25 -6.94
C LEU A 92 -10.60 -28.35 -7.09
N LYS A 93 -11.83 -28.06 -6.66
CA LYS A 93 -13.00 -28.90 -6.88
C LYS A 93 -13.83 -28.29 -7.99
N LEU A 94 -14.27 -29.10 -8.94
CA LEU A 94 -15.23 -28.69 -9.96
C LEU A 94 -16.62 -28.57 -9.33
N GLU A 95 -17.34 -27.53 -9.71
CA GLU A 95 -18.73 -27.34 -9.33
C GLU A 95 -19.67 -27.79 -10.45
N ASP A 96 -20.57 -28.73 -10.17
CA ASP A 96 -21.61 -29.16 -11.11
C ASP A 96 -22.89 -28.38 -10.81
N ALA A 97 -23.12 -27.27 -11.52
CA ALA A 97 -24.26 -26.39 -11.33
C ALA A 97 -25.00 -26.12 -12.66
N PRO A 98 -26.33 -25.91 -12.63
CA PRO A 98 -27.09 -25.54 -13.82
C PRO A 98 -26.71 -24.13 -14.28
N TYR A 99 -26.59 -23.93 -15.58
CA TYR A 99 -26.24 -22.66 -16.18
C TYR A 99 -26.91 -22.40 -17.52
N SER A 100 -27.17 -21.11 -17.77
CA SER A 100 -27.64 -20.64 -19.08
C SER A 100 -26.48 -20.62 -20.06
N THR A 101 -26.62 -21.38 -21.14
CA THR A 101 -25.61 -21.41 -22.19
C THR A 101 -25.52 -20.07 -22.92
N ILE A 102 -26.63 -19.35 -23.07
CA ILE A 102 -26.64 -18.01 -23.69
C ILE A 102 -25.81 -17.01 -22.87
N SER A 103 -26.02 -16.95 -21.56
CA SER A 103 -25.25 -16.03 -20.69
C SER A 103 -23.74 -16.31 -20.74
N LEU A 104 -23.36 -17.59 -20.71
CA LEU A 104 -21.94 -17.99 -20.82
C LEU A 104 -21.32 -17.50 -22.13
N LEU A 105 -22.03 -17.66 -23.25
CA LEU A 105 -21.53 -17.25 -24.56
C LEU A 105 -21.46 -15.73 -24.69
N GLN A 106 -22.47 -15.00 -24.22
CA GLN A 106 -22.48 -13.53 -24.22
C GLN A 106 -21.28 -12.93 -23.47
N ASP A 107 -20.97 -13.48 -22.29
CA ASP A 107 -19.85 -13.00 -21.46
C ASP A 107 -18.48 -13.21 -22.15
N VAL A 108 -18.30 -14.37 -22.78
CA VAL A 108 -17.04 -14.72 -23.48
C VAL A 108 -16.92 -13.96 -24.82
N MET A 109 -18.01 -13.83 -25.56
CA MET A 109 -18.04 -13.19 -26.88
C MET A 109 -17.81 -11.69 -26.78
N SER A 110 -18.46 -11.00 -25.83
CA SER A 110 -18.30 -9.55 -25.65
C SER A 110 -16.83 -9.16 -25.44
N TYR A 111 -16.07 -10.02 -24.72
CA TYR A 111 -14.64 -9.84 -24.53
C TYR A 111 -13.84 -10.08 -25.82
N ALA A 112 -14.13 -11.16 -26.54
CA ALA A 112 -13.41 -11.54 -27.75
C ALA A 112 -13.60 -10.52 -28.88
N GLU A 113 -14.85 -10.09 -29.12
CA GLU A 113 -15.22 -9.11 -30.14
C GLU A 113 -14.52 -7.77 -29.90
N TYR A 114 -14.59 -7.22 -28.70
CA TYR A 114 -13.94 -5.96 -28.34
C TYR A 114 -12.42 -5.99 -28.60
N ASN A 115 -11.75 -7.07 -28.22
CA ASN A 115 -10.30 -7.18 -28.38
C ASN A 115 -9.88 -7.49 -29.83
N ALA A 116 -10.72 -8.18 -30.60
CA ALA A 116 -10.53 -8.39 -32.03
C ALA A 116 -10.69 -7.07 -32.80
N GLU A 117 -11.74 -6.30 -32.50
CA GLU A 117 -12.02 -4.98 -33.11
C GLU A 117 -10.88 -3.99 -32.85
N LYS A 118 -10.36 -3.92 -31.63
CA LYS A 118 -9.20 -3.07 -31.29
C LYS A 118 -7.95 -3.38 -32.12
N LYS A 119 -7.83 -4.62 -32.61
CA LYS A 119 -6.73 -5.07 -33.49
C LYS A 119 -7.10 -5.11 -34.97
N ASN A 120 -8.31 -4.71 -35.35
CA ASN A 120 -8.87 -4.85 -36.70
C ASN A 120 -8.80 -6.30 -37.23
N LEU A 121 -9.17 -7.27 -36.39
CA LEU A 121 -9.32 -8.68 -36.78
C LEU A 121 -10.79 -9.00 -37.04
N GLU A 122 -11.07 -9.85 -38.03
CA GLU A 122 -12.42 -10.38 -38.23
C GLU A 122 -12.73 -11.43 -37.17
N PHE A 123 -13.92 -11.37 -36.55
CA PHE A 123 -14.38 -12.38 -35.60
C PHE A 123 -15.51 -13.19 -36.25
N HIS A 124 -15.30 -14.51 -36.41
CA HIS A 124 -16.28 -15.42 -37.00
C HIS A 124 -16.91 -16.27 -35.91
N LEU A 125 -18.24 -16.35 -35.90
CA LEU A 125 -18.99 -17.10 -34.89
C LEU A 125 -19.89 -18.13 -35.56
N GLU A 126 -19.80 -19.37 -35.12
CA GLU A 126 -20.67 -20.46 -35.56
C GLU A 126 -21.19 -21.20 -34.33
N ILE A 127 -22.46 -21.01 -34.00
CA ILE A 127 -23.10 -21.69 -32.86
C ILE A 127 -24.22 -22.56 -33.40
N ASP A 128 -24.25 -23.82 -32.96
CA ASP A 128 -25.32 -24.76 -33.28
C ASP A 128 -26.64 -24.34 -32.61
N GLU A 129 -27.68 -24.08 -33.41
CA GLU A 129 -29.01 -23.69 -32.92
C GLU A 129 -29.67 -24.76 -32.06
N ALA A 130 -29.26 -26.03 -32.20
CA ALA A 130 -29.77 -27.16 -31.43
C ALA A 130 -29.14 -27.26 -30.03
N LEU A 131 -28.24 -26.34 -29.66
CA LEU A 131 -27.64 -26.26 -28.33
C LEU A 131 -28.73 -26.02 -27.26
N PRO A 132 -28.75 -26.79 -26.16
CA PRO A 132 -29.73 -26.60 -25.08
C PRO A 132 -29.57 -25.26 -24.37
N GLN A 133 -30.68 -24.68 -23.90
CA GLN A 133 -30.69 -23.41 -23.15
C GLN A 133 -30.01 -23.51 -21.79
N GLU A 134 -30.19 -24.63 -21.10
CA GLU A 134 -29.56 -24.86 -19.79
C GLU A 134 -28.80 -26.20 -19.75
N LEU A 135 -27.54 -26.12 -19.36
CA LEU A 135 -26.63 -27.25 -19.15
C LEU A 135 -26.17 -27.28 -17.69
N SER A 136 -25.60 -28.40 -17.23
CA SER A 136 -25.00 -28.52 -15.89
C SER A 136 -23.50 -28.76 -16.00
N GLY A 137 -22.73 -27.93 -15.29
CA GLY A 137 -21.27 -28.00 -15.23
C GLY A 137 -20.67 -26.76 -14.56
N ASP A 138 -19.33 -26.70 -14.56
CA ASP A 138 -18.60 -25.58 -13.95
C ASP A 138 -18.44 -24.43 -14.96
N THR A 139 -19.38 -23.48 -14.92
CA THR A 139 -19.40 -22.33 -15.84
C THR A 139 -18.15 -21.47 -15.74
N VAL A 140 -17.62 -21.31 -14.54
CA VAL A 140 -16.48 -20.42 -14.29
C VAL A 140 -15.25 -21.03 -14.95
N ARG A 141 -15.03 -22.33 -14.76
CA ARG A 141 -13.92 -23.04 -15.40
C ARG A 141 -14.10 -23.16 -16.91
N LEU A 142 -15.32 -23.36 -17.39
CA LEU A 142 -15.61 -23.38 -18.82
C LEU A 142 -15.36 -22.02 -19.48
N ALA A 143 -15.89 -20.93 -18.91
CA ALA A 143 -15.64 -19.56 -19.37
C ALA A 143 -14.15 -19.22 -19.38
N GLN A 144 -13.43 -19.70 -18.38
CA GLN A 144 -11.98 -19.51 -18.25
C GLN A 144 -11.21 -20.25 -19.34
N VAL A 145 -11.57 -21.50 -19.65
CA VAL A 145 -10.97 -22.26 -20.76
C VAL A 145 -11.18 -21.52 -22.07
N LEU A 146 -12.41 -21.09 -22.35
CA LEU A 146 -12.75 -20.34 -23.56
C LEU A 146 -11.98 -19.02 -23.67
N SER A 147 -11.96 -18.23 -22.59
CA SER A 147 -11.30 -16.93 -22.54
C SER A 147 -9.79 -17.04 -22.75
N ASN A 148 -9.15 -18.08 -22.19
CA ASN A 148 -7.72 -18.32 -22.37
C ASN A 148 -7.36 -18.69 -23.82
N LEU A 149 -8.17 -19.53 -24.47
CA LEU A 149 -7.96 -19.90 -25.87
C LEU A 149 -8.18 -18.70 -26.80
N LEU A 150 -9.29 -17.97 -26.62
CA LEU A 150 -9.61 -16.78 -27.43
C LEU A 150 -8.59 -15.65 -27.23
N SER A 151 -8.17 -15.39 -26.00
CA SER A 151 -7.14 -14.40 -25.74
C SER A 151 -5.81 -14.76 -26.39
N ASN A 152 -5.44 -16.05 -26.44
CA ASN A 152 -4.23 -16.49 -27.13
C ASN A 152 -4.37 -16.31 -28.65
N ALA A 153 -5.50 -16.74 -29.23
CA ALA A 153 -5.80 -16.55 -30.65
C ALA A 153 -5.69 -15.06 -31.07
N ILE A 154 -6.32 -14.15 -30.32
CA ILE A 154 -6.26 -12.70 -30.58
C ILE A 154 -4.86 -12.14 -30.35
N LYS A 155 -4.12 -12.64 -29.35
CA LYS A 155 -2.77 -12.16 -29.05
C LYS A 155 -1.79 -12.50 -30.16
N HIS A 156 -1.85 -13.72 -30.69
CA HIS A 156 -0.90 -14.28 -31.65
C HIS A 156 -1.30 -14.08 -33.12
N THR A 157 -2.48 -13.49 -33.37
CA THR A 157 -2.92 -13.05 -34.69
C THR A 157 -2.70 -11.54 -34.84
N GLN A 158 -1.97 -11.14 -35.89
CA GLN A 158 -1.72 -9.71 -36.18
C GLN A 158 -2.69 -9.15 -37.22
N LYS A 159 -3.08 -9.96 -38.22
CA LYS A 159 -4.04 -9.63 -39.28
C LYS A 159 -4.77 -10.92 -39.69
N GLY A 160 -6.03 -10.80 -40.09
CA GLY A 160 -6.87 -11.94 -40.51
C GLY A 160 -8.06 -12.14 -39.57
N PHE A 161 -8.37 -13.38 -39.23
CA PHE A 161 -9.58 -13.72 -38.46
C PHE A 161 -9.30 -14.62 -37.25
N VAL A 162 -10.21 -14.54 -36.29
CA VAL A 162 -10.34 -15.47 -35.16
C VAL A 162 -11.77 -16.00 -35.18
N GLY A 163 -11.92 -17.33 -35.15
CA GLY A 163 -13.22 -18.01 -35.20
C GLY A 163 -13.50 -18.77 -33.91
N LEU A 164 -14.75 -18.74 -33.46
CA LEU A 164 -15.29 -19.58 -32.40
C LEU A 164 -16.46 -20.41 -32.95
N SER A 165 -16.31 -21.73 -32.92
CA SER A 165 -17.37 -22.67 -33.31
C SER A 165 -17.79 -23.53 -32.13
N ILE A 166 -19.09 -23.63 -31.87
CA ILE A 166 -19.67 -24.40 -30.77
C ILE A 166 -20.76 -25.32 -31.30
N GLY A 167 -20.59 -26.61 -31.09
CA GLY A 167 -21.52 -27.66 -31.52
C GLY A 167 -22.13 -28.42 -30.35
N TRP A 168 -23.29 -29.03 -30.61
CA TRP A 168 -23.95 -29.90 -29.64
C TRP A 168 -24.23 -31.27 -30.23
N GLN A 169 -23.85 -32.33 -29.52
CA GLN A 169 -24.20 -33.69 -29.89
C GLN A 169 -24.90 -34.40 -28.73
N GLN A 170 -26.20 -34.63 -28.86
CA GLN A 170 -26.97 -35.34 -27.84
C GLN A 170 -26.60 -36.83 -27.79
N SER A 171 -26.37 -37.38 -26.60
CA SER A 171 -26.13 -38.81 -26.40
C SER A 171 -27.45 -39.61 -26.41
N GLU A 172 -27.40 -40.87 -26.86
CA GLU A 172 -28.58 -41.74 -26.86
C GLU A 172 -29.15 -41.90 -25.45
N LYS A 173 -30.46 -41.64 -25.28
CA LYS A 173 -31.16 -41.74 -23.99
C LYS A 173 -31.06 -43.17 -23.44
N LYS A 174 -30.42 -43.34 -22.29
CA LYS A 174 -30.68 -44.50 -21.42
C LYS A 174 -32.00 -44.24 -20.68
N GLU A 175 -32.95 -45.18 -20.76
CA GLU A 175 -34.27 -45.09 -20.11
C GLU A 175 -34.13 -44.66 -18.64
N GLY A 176 -34.69 -43.49 -18.29
CA GLY A 176 -34.77 -42.98 -16.91
C GLY A 176 -33.70 -41.98 -16.46
N ALA A 177 -32.75 -41.56 -17.31
CA ALA A 177 -31.76 -40.53 -16.98
C ALA A 177 -32.07 -39.17 -17.66
N ALA A 178 -31.71 -38.06 -17.00
CA ALA A 178 -31.68 -36.73 -17.62
C ALA A 178 -30.83 -36.77 -18.90
N GLY A 179 -31.24 -36.06 -19.95
CA GLY A 179 -30.52 -36.08 -21.22
C GLY A 179 -29.07 -35.62 -21.02
N SER A 180 -28.10 -36.34 -21.56
CA SER A 180 -26.71 -35.90 -21.61
C SER A 180 -26.30 -35.68 -23.06
N GLY A 181 -25.31 -34.82 -23.27
CA GLY A 181 -24.71 -34.63 -24.58
C GLY A 181 -23.32 -34.05 -24.47
N THR A 182 -22.63 -34.03 -25.59
CA THR A 182 -21.27 -33.52 -25.71
C THR A 182 -21.31 -32.11 -26.29
N LEU A 183 -20.80 -31.16 -25.53
CA LEU A 183 -20.53 -29.80 -25.98
C LEU A 183 -19.16 -29.80 -26.68
N THR A 184 -19.13 -29.55 -27.99
CA THR A 184 -17.89 -29.44 -28.76
C THR A 184 -17.55 -27.98 -28.98
N VAL A 185 -16.30 -27.60 -28.71
CA VAL A 185 -15.81 -26.24 -28.88
C VAL A 185 -14.58 -26.26 -29.76
N GLN A 186 -14.51 -25.32 -30.70
CA GLN A 186 -13.36 -25.09 -31.56
C GLN A 186 -13.02 -23.59 -31.60
N VAL A 187 -11.75 -23.27 -31.36
CA VAL A 187 -11.20 -21.92 -31.52
C VAL A 187 -10.14 -21.96 -32.61
N LYS A 188 -10.34 -21.16 -33.66
CA LYS A 188 -9.48 -21.12 -34.84
C LYS A 188 -8.88 -19.73 -35.00
N ASP A 189 -7.61 -19.64 -35.36
CA ASP A 189 -6.95 -18.39 -35.68
C ASP A 189 -6.17 -18.48 -36.99
N SER A 190 -6.07 -17.36 -37.70
CA SER A 190 -5.23 -17.22 -38.90
C SER A 190 -3.84 -16.65 -38.57
N GLY A 191 -3.35 -16.86 -37.35
CA GLY A 191 -2.10 -16.29 -36.84
C GLY A 191 -0.86 -16.98 -37.38
N ILE A 192 0.26 -16.79 -36.68
CA ILE A 192 1.58 -17.32 -37.08
C ILE A 192 1.67 -18.86 -37.07
N GLY A 193 0.70 -19.54 -36.47
CA GLY A 193 0.76 -20.99 -36.26
C GLY A 193 1.88 -21.43 -35.31
N ILE A 194 1.87 -22.71 -34.95
CA ILE A 194 2.85 -23.34 -34.06
C ILE A 194 3.69 -24.32 -34.87
N GLU A 195 5.01 -24.31 -34.69
CA GLU A 195 5.91 -25.26 -35.34
C GLU A 195 5.62 -26.70 -34.90
N LYS A 196 5.74 -27.65 -35.83
CA LYS A 196 5.38 -29.07 -35.57
C LYS A 196 6.10 -29.67 -34.36
N GLN A 197 7.38 -29.36 -34.16
CA GLN A 197 8.13 -29.80 -32.96
C GLN A 197 7.58 -29.22 -31.66
N ALA A 198 7.09 -27.97 -31.68
CA ALA A 198 6.49 -27.34 -30.52
C ALA A 198 5.08 -27.88 -30.24
N VAL A 199 4.30 -28.24 -31.28
CA VAL A 199 3.02 -28.95 -31.11
C VAL A 199 3.26 -30.32 -30.46
N GLU A 200 4.24 -31.08 -30.94
CA GLU A 200 4.62 -32.37 -30.36
C GLU A 200 5.05 -32.21 -28.89
N GLN A 201 5.80 -31.16 -28.54
CA GLN A 201 6.15 -30.83 -27.15
C GLN A 201 4.95 -30.41 -26.29
N ILE A 202 3.96 -29.68 -26.82
CA ILE A 202 2.74 -29.31 -26.08
C ILE A 202 1.93 -30.58 -25.77
N VAL A 203 1.85 -31.52 -26.72
CA VAL A 203 1.16 -32.80 -26.56
C VAL A 203 1.95 -33.78 -25.67
N GLU A 204 3.28 -33.76 -25.70
CA GLU A 204 4.13 -34.62 -24.87
C GLU A 204 4.27 -34.07 -23.43
N SER A 205 4.37 -32.74 -23.26
CA SER A 205 4.30 -32.08 -21.96
C SER A 205 2.95 -32.27 -21.27
N HIS A 206 1.85 -32.37 -22.02
CA HIS A 206 0.54 -32.79 -21.51
C HIS A 206 0.58 -34.17 -20.83
N GLN A 207 1.35 -35.13 -21.33
CA GLN A 207 1.49 -36.44 -20.69
C GLN A 207 2.43 -36.41 -19.48
N ASN A 208 3.45 -35.56 -19.49
CA ASN A 208 4.42 -35.44 -18.39
C ASN A 208 3.95 -34.54 -17.23
N LEU A 209 3.14 -33.51 -17.48
CA LEU A 209 2.51 -32.64 -16.47
C LEU A 209 1.57 -33.41 -15.53
N LEU A 210 1.03 -34.53 -15.98
CA LEU A 210 0.24 -35.45 -15.15
C LEU A 210 1.07 -36.18 -14.09
N ASN A 211 2.40 -36.27 -14.26
CA ASN A 211 3.28 -37.11 -13.42
C ASN A 211 4.37 -36.33 -12.63
N GLN A 212 4.52 -35.01 -12.79
CA GLN A 212 5.50 -34.20 -12.02
C GLN A 212 4.95 -32.83 -11.63
N SER A 213 5.38 -32.31 -10.47
CA SER A 213 5.09 -30.95 -9.98
C SER A 213 5.56 -29.90 -10.99
N ALA A 214 4.66 -29.02 -11.45
CA ALA A 214 4.82 -28.23 -12.68
C ALA A 214 5.77 -27.02 -12.57
N CYS A 215 6.56 -26.91 -11.51
CA CYS A 215 7.26 -25.67 -11.18
C CYS A 215 8.56 -25.42 -11.99
N SER A 216 8.95 -26.31 -12.91
CA SER A 216 10.23 -26.22 -13.64
C SER A 216 10.16 -25.63 -15.06
N ALA A 217 8.98 -25.29 -15.58
CA ALA A 217 8.84 -24.75 -16.93
C ALA A 217 9.18 -23.25 -17.00
N LYS A 218 10.43 -22.94 -17.35
CA LYS A 218 10.91 -21.58 -17.65
C LYS A 218 10.48 -21.15 -19.05
N ARG A 219 9.91 -19.93 -19.11
CA ARG A 219 9.59 -19.04 -20.26
C ARG A 219 8.27 -19.30 -21.02
N SER A 220 7.40 -18.30 -20.87
CA SER A 220 6.30 -17.87 -21.76
C SER A 220 5.14 -18.84 -21.98
N GLY A 221 4.02 -18.59 -21.27
CA GLY A 221 2.70 -19.08 -21.63
C GLY A 221 1.99 -19.93 -20.57
N LEU A 222 1.65 -19.34 -19.42
CA LEU A 222 0.96 -20.05 -18.32
C LEU A 222 -0.50 -20.44 -18.63
N GLY A 223 -1.11 -19.88 -19.68
CA GLY A 223 -2.53 -20.09 -19.98
C GLY A 223 -2.87 -21.49 -20.53
N LEU A 224 -2.01 -22.06 -21.39
CA LEU A 224 -2.28 -23.37 -22.00
C LEU A 224 -2.16 -24.54 -21.00
N PRO A 225 -1.17 -24.56 -20.09
CA PRO A 225 -1.12 -25.55 -19.01
C PRO A 225 -2.36 -25.55 -18.09
N VAL A 226 -2.91 -24.37 -17.78
CA VAL A 226 -4.16 -24.23 -17.01
C VAL A 226 -5.33 -24.86 -17.78
N VAL A 227 -5.48 -24.54 -19.07
CA VAL A 227 -6.53 -25.11 -19.93
C VAL A 227 -6.47 -26.63 -19.97
N VAL A 228 -5.27 -27.19 -20.17
CA VAL A 228 -5.05 -28.63 -20.21
C VAL A 228 -5.50 -29.31 -18.91
N ARG A 229 -5.09 -28.77 -17.77
CA ARG A 229 -5.43 -29.32 -16.45
C ARG A 229 -6.93 -29.21 -16.13
N LEU A 230 -7.56 -28.08 -16.46
CA LEU A 230 -9.00 -27.90 -16.26
C LEU A 230 -9.81 -28.86 -17.13
N LEU A 231 -9.43 -29.04 -18.40
CA LEU A 231 -10.09 -30.00 -19.28
C LEU A 231 -9.95 -31.43 -18.76
N ASP A 232 -8.77 -31.82 -18.26
CA ASP A 232 -8.56 -33.15 -17.67
C ASP A 232 -9.44 -33.39 -16.44
N LEU A 233 -9.56 -32.39 -15.55
CA LEU A 233 -10.50 -32.45 -14.42
C LEU A 233 -11.95 -32.59 -14.89
N MET A 234 -12.31 -31.94 -16.00
CA MET A 234 -13.65 -32.02 -16.62
C MET A 234 -13.84 -33.28 -17.47
N GLY A 235 -12.88 -34.22 -17.47
CA GLY A 235 -12.95 -35.47 -18.23
C GLY A 235 -12.74 -35.32 -19.74
N SER A 236 -12.19 -34.19 -20.19
CA SER A 236 -11.94 -33.85 -21.58
C SER A 236 -10.44 -33.72 -21.89
N ARG A 237 -10.10 -33.56 -23.17
CA ARG A 237 -8.72 -33.34 -23.64
C ARG A 237 -8.69 -32.26 -24.71
N LEU A 238 -7.64 -31.45 -24.66
CA LEU A 238 -7.37 -30.45 -25.69
C LEU A 238 -6.71 -31.11 -26.91
N GLN A 239 -7.27 -30.86 -28.09
CA GLN A 239 -6.71 -31.22 -29.38
C GLN A 239 -6.18 -29.96 -30.05
N VAL A 240 -5.00 -30.07 -30.68
CA VAL A 240 -4.31 -28.95 -31.31
C VAL A 240 -3.89 -29.33 -32.72
N GLU A 241 -4.40 -28.59 -33.70
CA GLU A 241 -3.99 -28.68 -35.10
C GLU A 241 -3.40 -27.34 -35.52
N SER A 242 -2.16 -27.30 -35.99
CA SER A 242 -1.54 -26.06 -36.42
C SER A 242 -0.54 -26.26 -37.53
N GLU A 243 -0.52 -25.30 -38.46
CA GLU A 243 0.49 -25.20 -39.51
C GLU A 243 1.19 -23.84 -39.42
N TYR A 244 2.51 -23.85 -39.33
CA TYR A 244 3.31 -22.65 -39.20
C TYR A 244 3.09 -21.72 -40.40
N GLY A 245 2.69 -20.48 -40.13
CA GLY A 245 2.34 -19.45 -41.10
C GLY A 245 0.90 -19.49 -41.64
N LYS A 246 0.07 -20.49 -41.27
CA LYS A 246 -1.34 -20.58 -41.68
C LYS A 246 -2.34 -20.48 -40.53
N GLY A 247 -1.89 -20.64 -39.28
CA GLY A 247 -2.70 -20.48 -38.08
C GLY A 247 -2.79 -21.73 -37.21
N SER A 248 -3.61 -21.67 -36.17
CA SER A 248 -3.84 -22.76 -35.21
C SER A 248 -5.34 -23.00 -35.00
N THR A 249 -5.69 -24.24 -34.68
CA THR A 249 -7.03 -24.68 -34.31
C THR A 249 -6.93 -25.49 -33.03
N PHE A 250 -7.68 -25.07 -32.01
CA PHE A 250 -7.77 -25.72 -30.72
C PHE A 250 -9.19 -26.24 -30.53
N SER A 251 -9.35 -27.52 -30.24
CA SER A 251 -10.67 -28.14 -30.06
C SER A 251 -10.73 -29.02 -28.82
N PHE A 252 -11.90 -29.11 -28.20
CA PHE A 252 -12.17 -30.00 -27.08
C PHE A 252 -13.67 -30.34 -27.02
N GLY A 253 -14.02 -31.41 -26.31
CA GLY A 253 -15.40 -31.85 -26.14
C GLY A 253 -15.69 -32.25 -24.70
N ILE A 254 -16.69 -31.63 -24.06
CA ILE A 254 -17.02 -31.88 -22.65
C ILE A 254 -18.42 -32.50 -22.56
N GLU A 255 -18.54 -33.55 -21.76
CA GLU A 255 -19.86 -34.14 -21.46
C GLU A 255 -20.62 -33.23 -20.48
N GLN A 256 -21.86 -32.90 -20.82
CA GLN A 256 -22.74 -32.04 -20.04
C GLN A 256 -24.10 -32.68 -19.85
N LYS A 257 -24.71 -32.45 -18.68
CA LYS A 257 -26.12 -32.83 -18.45
C LYS A 257 -27.01 -31.70 -18.95
N VAL A 258 -28.10 -32.06 -19.61
CA VAL A 258 -29.12 -31.12 -20.09
C VAL A 258 -30.14 -30.90 -18.99
N MET A 259 -30.29 -29.65 -18.59
CA MET A 259 -31.28 -29.22 -17.60
C MET A 259 -32.54 -28.71 -18.29
N ASP A 260 -32.38 -27.92 -19.35
CA ASP A 260 -33.45 -27.53 -20.27
C ASP A 260 -33.04 -27.85 -21.72
N SER A 261 -33.77 -28.76 -22.36
CA SER A 261 -33.55 -29.19 -23.74
C SER A 261 -34.11 -28.24 -24.79
N ASN A 262 -34.73 -27.13 -24.41
CA ASN A 262 -35.17 -26.11 -25.35
C ASN A 262 -33.94 -25.59 -26.13
N PRO A 263 -33.99 -25.54 -27.47
CA PRO A 263 -32.89 -25.01 -28.25
C PRO A 263 -32.73 -23.51 -27.98
N ILE A 264 -31.49 -23.01 -28.01
CA ILE A 264 -31.20 -21.58 -27.92
C ILE A 264 -31.73 -20.79 -29.13
N GLY A 265 -31.91 -21.45 -30.29
CA GLY A 265 -32.34 -20.81 -31.54
C GLY A 265 -31.26 -19.93 -32.17
N SER A 266 -31.62 -19.21 -33.24
CA SER A 266 -30.71 -18.26 -33.91
C SER A 266 -30.42 -17.08 -32.97
N LEU A 267 -29.18 -16.91 -32.53
CA LEU A 267 -28.73 -15.76 -31.72
C LEU A 267 -28.96 -14.40 -32.40
N GLU A 268 -29.27 -14.38 -33.71
CA GLU A 268 -29.59 -13.17 -34.47
C GLU A 268 -30.95 -12.54 -34.11
N ASN A 269 -31.85 -13.24 -33.41
CA ASN A 269 -33.24 -12.78 -33.17
C ASN A 269 -33.67 -12.67 -31.69
N SER A 270 -32.77 -12.85 -30.73
CA SER A 270 -33.00 -12.47 -29.34
C SER A 270 -32.53 -11.03 -29.15
N ASP A 271 -33.46 -10.07 -29.19
CA ASP A 271 -33.30 -8.63 -28.93
C ASP A 271 -31.88 -8.08 -29.16
N ASN A 272 -31.69 -7.43 -30.30
CA ASN A 272 -30.58 -6.54 -30.64
C ASN A 272 -30.51 -5.32 -29.68
N SER A 273 -30.49 -5.53 -28.37
CA SER A 273 -29.78 -4.64 -27.46
C SER A 273 -28.29 -4.90 -27.68
N HIS A 274 -27.77 -4.29 -28.74
CA HIS A 274 -26.34 -4.11 -28.94
C HIS A 274 -25.73 -3.57 -27.63
N VAL A 275 -25.07 -4.45 -26.86
CA VAL A 275 -23.98 -4.04 -25.98
C VAL A 275 -22.70 -4.08 -26.82
N LEU A 276 -22.70 -3.29 -27.90
CA LEU A 276 -21.46 -2.60 -28.22
C LEU A 276 -21.08 -1.81 -26.96
N PRO A 277 -19.79 -1.68 -26.60
CA PRO A 277 -19.35 -0.56 -25.80
C PRO A 277 -19.53 0.71 -26.65
N GLN A 278 -20.79 1.11 -26.86
CA GLN A 278 -21.13 2.48 -27.18
C GLN A 278 -20.48 3.33 -26.10
N SER A 279 -19.77 4.36 -26.57
CA SER A 279 -19.44 5.59 -25.86
C SER A 279 -19.59 5.59 -24.34
N VAL A 280 -18.49 5.89 -23.66
CA VAL A 280 -18.45 6.51 -22.32
C VAL A 280 -19.66 7.45 -22.11
N GLY A 281 -20.73 6.93 -21.51
CA GLY A 281 -22.00 7.61 -21.30
C GLY A 281 -23.06 6.60 -20.85
N ASP A 282 -23.97 7.02 -19.97
CA ASP A 282 -25.21 6.32 -19.59
C ASP A 282 -25.15 5.20 -18.55
N ASP A 283 -24.48 5.48 -17.42
CA ASP A 283 -24.89 4.94 -16.12
C ASP A 283 -24.87 6.02 -15.02
N GLU A 284 -25.05 7.29 -15.40
CA GLU A 284 -25.10 8.42 -14.48
C GLU A 284 -26.48 8.51 -13.82
N PHE A 285 -26.56 8.15 -12.53
CA PHE A 285 -27.67 8.54 -11.65
C PHE A 285 -27.19 9.62 -10.70
N VAL A 286 -28.10 10.39 -10.12
CA VAL A 286 -27.77 11.37 -9.07
C VAL A 286 -28.65 11.09 -7.86
N ALA A 287 -28.03 10.95 -6.68
CA ALA A 287 -28.72 10.68 -5.42
C ALA A 287 -28.05 11.47 -4.27
N PRO A 288 -28.27 12.81 -4.20
CA PRO A 288 -27.54 13.69 -3.30
C PRO A 288 -27.92 13.50 -1.82
N GLU A 289 -29.13 12.99 -1.58
CA GLU A 289 -29.67 12.71 -0.24
C GLU A 289 -29.34 11.28 0.23
N ALA A 290 -28.81 10.43 -0.64
CA ALA A 290 -28.43 9.07 -0.28
C ALA A 290 -27.16 9.09 0.60
N ARG A 291 -27.19 8.32 1.69
CA ARG A 291 -26.07 8.14 2.62
C ARG A 291 -25.60 6.70 2.59
N ILE A 292 -24.34 6.48 2.25
CA ILE A 292 -23.72 5.16 2.17
C ILE A 292 -22.55 5.10 3.16
N LEU A 293 -22.48 4.02 3.93
CA LEU A 293 -21.32 3.70 4.77
C LEU A 293 -20.46 2.63 4.08
N VAL A 294 -19.15 2.83 4.04
CA VAL A 294 -18.20 1.85 3.50
C VAL A 294 -17.13 1.55 4.56
N ALA A 295 -16.96 0.28 4.92
CA ALA A 295 -15.92 -0.17 5.84
C ALA A 295 -14.87 -1.02 5.11
N ASP A 296 -13.62 -0.60 5.13
CA ASP A 296 -12.46 -1.27 4.50
C ASP A 296 -11.19 -0.87 5.27
N ASP A 297 -10.30 -1.81 5.54
CA ASP A 297 -9.08 -1.55 6.31
C ASP A 297 -8.01 -0.78 5.52
N ASN A 298 -8.20 -0.67 4.20
CA ASN A 298 -7.31 0.03 3.31
C ASN A 298 -7.88 1.39 2.89
N VAL A 299 -7.23 2.46 3.37
CA VAL A 299 -7.57 3.86 3.05
C VAL A 299 -7.69 4.11 1.55
N MET A 300 -6.85 3.46 0.73
CA MET A 300 -6.87 3.64 -0.72
C MET A 300 -8.14 3.05 -1.36
N ASN A 301 -8.68 1.95 -0.82
CA ASN A 301 -9.94 1.36 -1.30
C ASN A 301 -11.13 2.28 -0.97
N LEU A 302 -11.10 2.91 0.20
CA LEU A 302 -12.12 3.88 0.64
C LEU A 302 -12.14 5.12 -0.27
N ASP A 303 -10.97 5.66 -0.60
CA ASP A 303 -10.85 6.81 -1.51
C ASP A 303 -11.24 6.46 -2.94
N LEU A 304 -10.88 5.24 -3.39
CA LEU A 304 -11.33 4.71 -4.68
C LEU A 304 -12.86 4.60 -4.74
N PHE A 305 -13.50 4.08 -3.68
CA PHE A 305 -14.96 3.93 -3.59
C PHE A 305 -15.66 5.30 -3.68
N ARG A 306 -15.14 6.32 -2.98
CA ARG A 306 -15.61 7.71 -3.08
C ARG A 306 -15.46 8.25 -4.50
N GLY A 307 -14.29 8.04 -5.11
CA GLY A 307 -14.01 8.48 -6.48
C GLY A 307 -14.97 7.87 -7.50
N MET A 308 -15.31 6.60 -7.36
CA MET A 308 -16.21 5.88 -8.27
C MET A 308 -17.65 6.42 -8.25
N LEU A 309 -18.13 6.93 -7.11
CA LEU A 309 -19.49 7.45 -6.94
C LEU A 309 -19.57 8.98 -6.90
N ARG A 310 -18.47 9.70 -7.12
CA ARG A 310 -18.41 11.18 -7.09
C ARG A 310 -19.47 11.85 -7.97
N LYS A 311 -19.67 11.34 -9.19
CA LYS A 311 -20.67 11.87 -10.14
C LYS A 311 -22.10 11.67 -9.68
N ALA A 312 -22.35 10.65 -8.86
CA ALA A 312 -23.68 10.36 -8.31
C ALA A 312 -24.06 11.29 -7.15
N LYS A 313 -23.14 12.16 -6.70
CA LYS A 313 -23.32 13.12 -5.59
C LYS A 313 -23.77 12.48 -4.26
N VAL A 314 -23.59 11.17 -4.11
CA VAL A 314 -23.98 10.42 -2.91
C VAL A 314 -23.09 10.81 -1.72
N GLN A 315 -23.68 10.91 -0.54
CA GLN A 315 -22.95 11.16 0.70
C GLN A 315 -22.31 9.86 1.18
N ILE A 316 -20.97 9.75 1.07
CA ILE A 316 -20.22 8.54 1.44
C ILE A 316 -19.40 8.80 2.70
N GLU A 317 -19.69 8.02 3.74
CA GLU A 317 -18.92 7.99 4.97
C GLU A 317 -18.11 6.70 5.04
N THR A 318 -16.90 6.75 5.59
CA THR A 318 -15.94 5.64 5.56
C THR A 318 -15.52 5.22 6.94
N ALA A 319 -15.28 3.93 7.15
CA ALA A 319 -14.75 3.34 8.37
C ALA A 319 -13.54 2.45 8.05
N PHE A 320 -12.53 2.44 8.94
CA PHE A 320 -11.30 1.67 8.75
C PHE A 320 -11.34 0.28 9.40
N ASN A 321 -12.42 -0.06 10.11
CA ASN A 321 -12.63 -1.35 10.76
C ASN A 321 -14.10 -1.52 11.20
N GLY A 322 -14.46 -2.74 11.64
CA GLY A 322 -15.79 -3.06 12.14
C GLY A 322 -16.25 -2.24 13.35
N GLU A 323 -15.35 -1.89 14.29
CA GLU A 323 -15.72 -1.09 15.48
C GLU A 323 -16.13 0.34 15.13
N GLU A 324 -15.39 0.97 14.22
CA GLU A 324 -15.69 2.31 13.73
C GLU A 324 -16.99 2.32 12.94
N ALA A 325 -17.21 1.30 12.10
CA ALA A 325 -18.48 1.12 11.40
C ALA A 325 -19.66 1.03 12.40
N LEU A 326 -19.53 0.24 13.47
CA LEU A 326 -20.55 0.15 14.53
C LEU A 326 -20.76 1.49 15.25
N LYS A 327 -19.70 2.24 15.55
CA LYS A 327 -19.81 3.58 16.16
C LYS A 327 -20.59 4.54 15.27
N LEU A 328 -20.30 4.55 13.96
CA LEU A 328 -20.99 5.39 12.99
C LEU A 328 -22.47 5.00 12.84
N LEU A 329 -22.76 3.71 12.79
CA LEU A 329 -24.13 3.18 12.72
C LEU A 329 -24.98 3.50 13.96
N ARG A 330 -24.35 3.66 15.15
CA ARG A 330 -25.03 4.13 16.36
C ARG A 330 -25.35 5.62 16.34
N LEU A 331 -24.58 6.43 15.61
CA LEU A 331 -24.69 7.89 15.60
C LEU A 331 -25.56 8.41 14.45
N LYS A 332 -25.56 7.72 13.31
CA LYS A 332 -26.18 8.19 12.06
C LYS A 332 -26.95 7.06 11.38
N LYS A 333 -27.96 7.44 10.59
CA LYS A 333 -28.70 6.52 9.73
C LYS A 333 -28.11 6.50 8.32
N TYR A 334 -27.99 5.31 7.76
CA TYR A 334 -27.50 5.05 6.40
C TYR A 334 -28.55 4.30 5.59
N HIS A 335 -28.49 4.46 4.27
CA HIS A 335 -29.41 3.82 3.32
C HIS A 335 -28.81 2.55 2.69
N LEU A 336 -27.49 2.42 2.72
CA LEU A 336 -26.75 1.26 2.22
C LEU A 336 -25.41 1.15 2.96
N VAL A 337 -24.99 -0.07 3.28
CA VAL A 337 -23.71 -0.33 3.94
C VAL A 337 -22.89 -1.32 3.13
N PHE A 338 -21.62 -1.01 2.89
CA PHE A 338 -20.63 -1.93 2.34
C PHE A 338 -19.61 -2.32 3.41
N LEU A 339 -19.37 -3.61 3.60
CA LEU A 339 -18.41 -4.13 4.59
C LEU A 339 -17.38 -5.03 3.92
N ASP A 340 -16.09 -4.77 4.11
CA ASP A 340 -15.07 -5.74 3.74
C ASP A 340 -15.19 -7.02 4.57
N HIS A 341 -15.08 -8.18 3.91
CA HIS A 341 -15.10 -9.47 4.59
C HIS A 341 -13.91 -9.56 5.55
N VAL A 342 -12.71 -9.18 5.11
CA VAL A 342 -11.48 -9.35 5.90
C VAL A 342 -11.02 -7.99 6.40
N MET A 343 -11.23 -7.72 7.69
CA MET A 343 -10.72 -6.53 8.39
C MET A 343 -10.01 -6.95 9.69
N PRO A 344 -8.97 -6.23 10.13
CA PRO A 344 -8.29 -6.51 11.40
C PRO A 344 -9.18 -6.17 12.60
N ALA A 345 -8.94 -6.87 13.71
CA ALA A 345 -9.68 -6.82 14.98
C ALA A 345 -11.13 -7.35 14.92
N MET A 346 -11.96 -6.83 14.02
CA MET A 346 -13.34 -7.27 13.81
C MET A 346 -13.62 -7.38 12.32
N ASP A 347 -13.90 -8.60 11.87
CA ASP A 347 -14.14 -8.89 10.47
C ASP A 347 -15.56 -8.50 10.02
N GLY A 348 -15.85 -8.58 8.72
CA GLY A 348 -17.15 -8.18 8.18
C GLY A 348 -18.33 -9.02 8.70
N LEU A 349 -18.08 -10.28 9.04
CA LEU A 349 -19.09 -11.20 9.57
C LEU A 349 -19.44 -10.88 11.02
N GLU A 350 -18.42 -10.75 11.87
CA GLU A 350 -18.56 -10.32 13.26
C GLU A 350 -19.21 -8.94 13.35
N THR A 351 -18.90 -8.04 12.41
CA THR A 351 -19.52 -6.72 12.31
C THR A 351 -21.00 -6.85 12.00
N LEU A 352 -21.38 -7.65 11.00
CA LEU A 352 -22.78 -7.88 10.64
C LEU A 352 -23.58 -8.50 11.79
N GLU A 353 -23.04 -9.51 12.47
CA GLU A 353 -23.68 -10.14 13.63
C GLU A 353 -24.03 -9.11 14.70
N LYS A 354 -23.11 -8.18 15.00
CA LYS A 354 -23.34 -7.08 15.95
C LYS A 354 -24.34 -6.05 15.45
N ILE A 355 -24.31 -5.70 14.16
CA ILE A 355 -25.30 -4.80 13.55
C ILE A 355 -26.71 -5.35 13.73
N ARG A 356 -26.89 -6.67 13.54
CA ARG A 356 -28.18 -7.34 13.70
C ARG A 356 -28.56 -7.54 15.17
N ALA A 357 -27.63 -7.92 16.04
CA ALA A 357 -27.88 -8.14 17.46
C ALA A 357 -28.24 -6.86 18.23
N GLU A 358 -27.68 -5.72 17.84
CA GLU A 358 -27.95 -4.41 18.46
C GLU A 358 -29.08 -3.61 17.76
N GLU A 359 -29.74 -4.19 16.73
CA GLU A 359 -30.76 -3.53 15.91
C GLU A 359 -30.36 -2.11 15.42
N LEU A 360 -29.07 -1.92 15.09
CA LEU A 360 -28.54 -0.57 14.78
C LEU A 360 -29.16 0.02 13.51
N CYS A 361 -29.51 -0.83 12.53
CA CYS A 361 -30.04 -0.43 11.23
C CYS A 361 -31.07 -1.46 10.70
N PRO A 362 -32.30 -1.50 11.26
CA PRO A 362 -33.31 -2.46 10.82
C PRO A 362 -33.75 -2.14 9.38
N GLY A 363 -33.62 -3.13 8.49
CA GLY A 363 -34.03 -3.01 7.08
C GLY A 363 -33.04 -2.31 6.14
N VAL A 364 -31.86 -1.91 6.62
CA VAL A 364 -30.81 -1.33 5.76
C VAL A 364 -30.03 -2.47 5.08
N PRO A 365 -29.88 -2.47 3.75
CA PRO A 365 -29.12 -3.48 3.05
C PRO A 365 -27.63 -3.40 3.39
N VAL A 366 -27.01 -4.55 3.65
CA VAL A 366 -25.58 -4.70 3.92
C VAL A 366 -24.95 -5.59 2.85
N ILE A 367 -24.03 -5.03 2.08
CA ILE A 367 -23.33 -5.69 0.98
C ILE A 367 -21.89 -6.00 1.40
N VAL A 368 -21.46 -7.25 1.22
CA VAL A 368 -20.07 -7.64 1.53
C VAL A 368 -19.13 -7.35 0.37
N LEU A 369 -17.96 -6.77 0.64
CA LEU A 369 -16.85 -6.66 -0.30
C LEU A 369 -15.95 -7.89 -0.12
N THR A 370 -15.70 -8.65 -1.19
CA THR A 370 -14.96 -9.93 -1.10
C THR A 370 -13.87 -10.05 -2.17
N ALA A 371 -12.68 -10.48 -1.78
CA ALA A 371 -11.60 -10.86 -2.69
C ALA A 371 -11.72 -12.31 -3.21
N ASN A 372 -12.65 -13.10 -2.65
CA ASN A 372 -12.81 -14.51 -2.93
C ASN A 372 -14.01 -14.73 -3.86
N MET A 373 -13.76 -15.15 -5.11
CA MET A 373 -14.78 -15.62 -6.05
C MET A 373 -14.93 -17.12 -5.88
N ILE A 374 -15.60 -17.55 -4.80
CA ILE A 374 -16.05 -18.94 -4.69
C ILE A 374 -17.46 -19.00 -5.30
N PRO A 375 -17.78 -19.97 -6.16
CA PRO A 375 -19.16 -20.18 -6.55
C PRO A 375 -20.00 -20.58 -5.32
N ASP A 376 -21.27 -20.19 -5.29
CA ASP A 376 -22.15 -20.10 -4.09
C ASP A 376 -21.78 -19.05 -3.01
N ALA A 377 -20.82 -18.15 -3.25
CA ALA A 377 -20.57 -17.01 -2.34
C ALA A 377 -21.86 -16.22 -2.03
N ARG A 378 -22.76 -16.04 -3.01
CA ARG A 378 -24.04 -15.36 -2.79
C ARG A 378 -24.91 -16.10 -1.77
N LYS A 379 -25.09 -17.41 -1.90
CA LYS A 379 -25.86 -18.21 -0.93
C LYS A 379 -25.18 -18.21 0.44
N LEU A 380 -23.87 -18.39 0.48
CA LEU A 380 -23.07 -18.36 1.71
C LEU A 380 -23.23 -17.04 2.48
N TYR A 381 -23.13 -15.91 1.79
CA TYR A 381 -23.29 -14.59 2.42
C TYR A 381 -24.75 -14.30 2.77
N GLN A 382 -25.70 -14.76 1.97
CA GLN A 382 -27.14 -14.66 2.28
C GLN A 382 -27.54 -15.50 3.50
N GLU A 383 -27.05 -16.73 3.63
CA GLU A 383 -27.23 -17.58 4.82
C GLU A 383 -26.63 -16.93 6.07
N LYS A 384 -25.55 -16.17 5.90
CA LYS A 384 -24.88 -15.40 6.96
C LYS A 384 -25.53 -14.03 7.23
N GLY A 385 -26.55 -13.63 6.48
CA GLY A 385 -27.36 -12.44 6.72
C GLY A 385 -26.99 -11.17 5.94
N PHE A 386 -26.10 -11.28 4.94
CA PHE A 386 -25.84 -10.20 3.97
C PHE A 386 -26.88 -10.19 2.85
N ASP A 387 -27.15 -9.01 2.30
CA ASP A 387 -28.16 -8.82 1.26
C ASP A 387 -27.59 -9.09 -0.15
N ASP A 388 -26.31 -8.76 -0.39
CA ASP A 388 -25.60 -9.07 -1.63
C ASP A 388 -24.07 -9.05 -1.41
N TYR A 389 -23.31 -9.28 -2.47
CA TYR A 389 -21.85 -9.13 -2.46
C TYR A 389 -21.32 -8.33 -3.66
N LEU A 390 -20.15 -7.74 -3.50
CA LEU A 390 -19.41 -7.01 -4.53
C LEU A 390 -17.98 -7.55 -4.60
N PRO A 391 -17.58 -8.22 -5.71
CA PRO A 391 -16.23 -8.75 -5.85
C PRO A 391 -15.20 -7.63 -5.97
N LYS A 392 -14.03 -7.84 -5.36
CA LYS A 392 -12.82 -7.01 -5.55
C LYS A 392 -11.96 -7.64 -6.66
N PRO A 393 -11.48 -6.88 -7.66
CA PRO A 393 -11.53 -5.42 -7.78
C PRO A 393 -12.92 -4.87 -8.12
N ILE A 394 -13.30 -3.78 -7.44
CA ILE A 394 -14.60 -3.14 -7.61
C ILE A 394 -14.67 -2.49 -8.98
N SER A 395 -15.61 -2.93 -9.81
CA SER A 395 -15.91 -2.24 -11.07
C SER A 395 -16.99 -1.19 -10.85
N THR A 396 -16.83 0.02 -11.41
CA THR A 396 -17.84 1.09 -11.26
C THR A 396 -19.19 0.67 -11.81
N ARG A 397 -19.22 -0.11 -12.89
CA ARG A 397 -20.47 -0.61 -13.47
C ARG A 397 -21.24 -1.48 -12.47
N GLN A 398 -20.58 -2.49 -11.87
CA GLN A 398 -21.22 -3.34 -10.86
C GLN A 398 -21.62 -2.54 -9.61
N LEU A 399 -20.79 -1.58 -9.19
CA LEU A 399 -21.09 -0.70 -8.07
C LEU A 399 -22.35 0.14 -8.34
N ASN A 400 -22.45 0.80 -9.50
CA ASN A 400 -23.61 1.59 -9.88
C ASN A 400 -24.89 0.74 -9.96
N ILE A 401 -24.80 -0.47 -10.50
CA ILE A 401 -25.94 -1.41 -10.56
C ILE A 401 -26.41 -1.76 -9.15
N LEU A 402 -25.51 -2.12 -8.24
CA LEU A 402 -25.88 -2.47 -6.86
C LEU A 402 -26.44 -1.26 -6.10
N VAL A 403 -25.83 -0.09 -6.24
CA VAL A 403 -26.30 1.13 -5.59
C VAL A 403 -27.69 1.52 -6.09
N LYS A 404 -27.94 1.48 -7.41
CA LYS A 404 -29.29 1.71 -7.98
C LYS A 404 -30.31 0.66 -7.51
N LYS A 405 -29.90 -0.60 -7.36
CA LYS A 405 -30.77 -1.71 -6.94
C LYS A 405 -31.23 -1.57 -5.49
N TYR A 406 -30.32 -1.20 -4.58
CA TYR A 406 -30.58 -1.22 -3.14
C TYR A 406 -30.89 0.15 -2.52
N LEU A 407 -30.60 1.25 -3.22
CA LEU A 407 -31.08 2.55 -2.77
C LEU A 407 -32.60 2.68 -2.94
N PRO A 408 -33.30 3.36 -2.02
CA PRO A 408 -34.70 3.72 -2.20
C PRO A 408 -34.89 4.48 -3.51
N LYS A 409 -35.85 4.03 -4.34
CA LYS A 409 -36.15 4.66 -5.65
C LYS A 409 -36.49 6.14 -5.56
N GLU A 410 -37.00 6.58 -4.41
CA GLU A 410 -37.33 7.99 -4.10
C GLU A 410 -36.09 8.89 -4.02
N LEU A 411 -34.90 8.33 -3.75
CA LEU A 411 -33.64 9.05 -3.62
C LEU A 411 -32.82 9.05 -4.92
N VAL A 412 -33.20 8.24 -5.90
CA VAL A 412 -32.48 8.08 -7.17
C VAL A 412 -33.16 8.92 -8.24
N GLN A 413 -32.48 9.98 -8.67
CA GLN A 413 -32.94 10.82 -9.79
C GLN A 413 -32.37 10.25 -11.09
N GLU A 414 -33.25 9.84 -12.00
CA GLU A 414 -32.89 9.50 -13.37
C GLU A 414 -32.77 10.79 -14.19
N LYS A 415 -31.64 10.94 -14.88
CA LYS A 415 -31.40 12.07 -15.79
C LYS A 415 -32.31 11.88 -17.01
N LYS A 416 -33.44 12.60 -17.07
CA LYS A 416 -34.16 12.81 -18.34
C LYS A 416 -33.44 13.91 -19.11
N GLU A 417 -33.23 13.69 -20.42
CA GLU A 417 -32.81 14.75 -21.33
C GLU A 417 -33.76 15.96 -21.20
N PRO A 418 -33.25 17.21 -21.26
CA PRO A 418 -34.11 18.37 -21.19
C PRO A 418 -34.85 18.56 -22.53
N GLU A 419 -36.16 18.31 -22.54
CA GLU A 419 -37.07 18.86 -23.56
C GLU A 419 -37.29 20.36 -23.33
N PRO A 420 -37.59 21.13 -24.40
CA PRO A 420 -37.71 22.59 -24.32
C PRO A 420 -39.06 22.97 -23.70
N GLU A 421 -39.03 23.72 -22.59
CA GLU A 421 -40.28 24.22 -22.00
C GLU A 421 -40.84 25.44 -22.76
N PRO A 422 -42.16 25.49 -22.97
CA PRO A 422 -42.84 26.52 -23.74
C PRO A 422 -43.21 27.75 -22.89
N GLU A 423 -43.42 28.85 -23.61
CA GLU A 423 -43.96 30.12 -23.14
C GLU A 423 -45.20 29.95 -22.24
N ASN A 424 -45.22 30.67 -21.11
CA ASN A 424 -46.45 31.26 -20.62
C ASN A 424 -46.19 32.60 -19.93
N ALA A 425 -46.65 33.65 -20.60
CA ALA A 425 -46.76 35.00 -20.08
C ALA A 425 -47.88 35.09 -19.02
N GLY A 426 -47.58 35.72 -17.88
CA GLY A 426 -48.55 35.90 -16.81
C GLY A 426 -48.11 36.86 -15.70
N LYS A 427 -47.75 38.09 -16.06
CA LYS A 427 -47.73 39.32 -15.22
C LYS A 427 -47.36 39.17 -13.73
N SER A 428 -46.08 39.34 -13.43
CA SER A 428 -45.61 40.16 -12.31
C SER A 428 -44.23 40.70 -12.69
N GLN A 429 -44.01 42.02 -12.59
CA GLN A 429 -42.69 42.63 -12.83
C GLN A 429 -41.73 42.17 -11.74
N ALA A 430 -41.10 41.02 -11.94
CA ALA A 430 -40.00 40.51 -11.12
C ALA A 430 -38.69 40.71 -11.89
N ARG A 431 -37.75 41.39 -11.25
CA ARG A 431 -36.41 41.70 -11.77
C ARG A 431 -35.64 40.40 -12.06
N LEU A 432 -34.92 40.34 -13.18
CA LEU A 432 -34.10 39.17 -13.59
C LEU A 432 -32.85 39.04 -12.69
N PRO A 433 -32.43 37.81 -12.31
CA PRO A 433 -31.16 37.55 -11.61
C PRO A 433 -29.95 38.06 -12.40
N PHE A 434 -28.87 38.43 -11.71
CA PHE A 434 -27.67 39.04 -12.32
C PHE A 434 -27.03 38.16 -13.42
N LEU A 435 -26.92 36.85 -13.20
CA LEU A 435 -26.42 35.91 -14.21
C LEU A 435 -27.27 35.87 -15.49
N ALA A 436 -28.58 36.09 -15.39
CA ALA A 436 -29.49 36.15 -16.55
C ALA A 436 -29.39 37.47 -17.34
N ARG A 437 -28.80 38.52 -16.75
CA ARG A 437 -28.53 39.80 -17.44
C ARG A 437 -27.27 39.72 -18.30
N ILE A 438 -26.30 38.89 -17.92
CA ILE A 438 -24.96 38.83 -18.53
C ILE A 438 -24.82 37.67 -19.53
N SER A 439 -25.57 36.58 -19.34
CA SER A 439 -25.60 35.44 -20.26
C SER A 439 -25.84 35.75 -21.76
N PRO A 440 -26.50 36.86 -22.16
CA PRO A 440 -26.66 37.19 -23.58
C PRO A 440 -25.37 37.61 -24.30
N PHE A 441 -24.34 38.07 -23.58
CA PHE A 441 -23.13 38.63 -24.18
C PHE A 441 -21.81 38.09 -23.59
N LEU A 442 -21.86 37.34 -22.49
CA LEU A 442 -20.73 36.59 -21.93
C LEU A 442 -21.09 35.11 -21.78
N ASP A 443 -20.14 34.23 -22.08
CA ASP A 443 -20.24 32.81 -21.75
C ASP A 443 -19.98 32.62 -20.26
N VAL A 444 -21.07 32.70 -19.48
CA VAL A 444 -21.07 32.56 -18.02
C VAL A 444 -20.52 31.20 -17.59
N ALA A 445 -20.74 30.12 -18.36
CA ALA A 445 -20.22 28.80 -18.02
C ALA A 445 -18.69 28.77 -18.15
N THR A 446 -18.14 29.38 -19.19
CA THR A 446 -16.69 29.53 -19.36
C THR A 446 -16.12 30.47 -18.30
N GLY A 447 -16.74 31.61 -18.04
CA GLY A 447 -16.31 32.58 -17.01
C GLY A 447 -16.34 32.00 -15.58
N MET A 448 -17.42 31.32 -15.18
CA MET A 448 -17.55 30.72 -13.85
C MET A 448 -16.67 29.49 -13.64
N SER A 449 -16.30 28.78 -14.72
CA SER A 449 -15.36 27.64 -14.63
C SER A 449 -13.97 28.02 -14.10
N TYR A 450 -13.60 29.30 -14.20
CA TYR A 450 -12.36 29.82 -13.61
C TYR A 450 -12.49 30.19 -12.12
N PHE A 451 -13.71 30.28 -11.57
CA PHE A 451 -13.97 30.94 -10.29
C PHE A 451 -14.93 30.20 -9.34
N ALA A 452 -14.93 28.86 -9.38
CA ALA A 452 -15.57 28.00 -8.37
C ALA A 452 -17.06 28.32 -8.09
N ASP A 453 -17.81 28.74 -9.12
CA ASP A 453 -19.26 28.96 -9.11
C ASP A 453 -19.79 30.06 -8.13
N SER A 454 -18.97 31.05 -7.70
CA SER A 454 -19.44 32.20 -6.89
C SER A 454 -19.91 33.39 -7.73
N GLU A 455 -21.15 33.86 -7.49
CA GLU A 455 -21.78 34.98 -8.21
C GLU A 455 -21.23 36.35 -7.77
N GLU A 456 -20.92 36.53 -6.48
CA GLU A 456 -20.36 37.77 -5.93
C GLU A 456 -18.92 38.02 -6.46
N PHE A 457 -18.12 36.97 -6.59
CA PHE A 457 -16.75 37.06 -7.11
C PHE A 457 -16.72 37.40 -8.60
N TYR A 458 -17.68 36.90 -9.38
CA TYR A 458 -17.81 37.20 -10.80
C TYR A 458 -18.20 38.68 -11.03
N GLN A 459 -19.00 39.28 -10.15
CA GLN A 459 -19.32 40.72 -10.15
C GLN A 459 -18.08 41.58 -9.93
N GLU A 460 -17.27 41.27 -8.91
CA GLU A 460 -16.04 42.02 -8.60
C GLU A 460 -15.00 41.92 -9.73
N MET A 461 -14.89 40.76 -10.38
CA MET A 461 -14.00 40.56 -11.52
C MET A 461 -14.42 41.35 -12.76
N LEU A 462 -15.71 41.43 -13.03
CA LEU A 462 -16.24 42.28 -14.11
C LEU A 462 -15.98 43.77 -13.83
N GLN A 463 -16.07 44.19 -12.56
CA GLN A 463 -15.69 45.55 -12.16
C GLN A 463 -14.18 45.81 -12.34
N CYS A 464 -13.32 44.86 -11.98
CA CYS A 464 -11.88 44.98 -12.19
C CYS A 464 -11.47 44.98 -13.67
N TYR A 465 -12.20 44.27 -14.53
CA TYR A 465 -12.02 44.32 -15.98
C TYR A 465 -12.38 45.72 -16.53
N LEU A 466 -13.40 46.39 -15.97
CA LEU A 466 -13.72 47.78 -16.29
C LEU A 466 -12.62 48.76 -15.86
N ASP A 467 -12.12 48.60 -14.63
CA ASP A 467 -11.19 49.55 -14.02
C ASP A 467 -9.76 49.48 -14.62
N ASN A 468 -9.37 48.34 -15.19
CA ASN A 468 -8.02 48.11 -15.76
C ASN A 468 -8.04 48.04 -17.31
N SER A 469 -8.94 48.77 -17.95
CA SER A 469 -9.08 48.71 -19.40
C SER A 469 -7.85 49.25 -20.14
N SER A 470 -7.21 48.41 -20.96
CA SER A 470 -6.14 48.86 -21.87
C SER A 470 -6.68 49.46 -23.19
N TYR A 471 -7.94 49.90 -23.22
CA TYR A 471 -8.61 50.38 -24.45
C TYR A 471 -7.85 51.54 -25.10
N ASP A 472 -7.56 52.58 -24.33
CA ASP A 472 -6.85 53.76 -24.83
C ASP A 472 -5.38 53.45 -25.18
N ASP A 473 -4.74 52.55 -24.44
CA ASP A 473 -3.34 52.16 -24.68
C ASP A 473 -3.18 51.38 -25.99
N ILE A 474 -4.11 50.46 -26.28
CA ILE A 474 -4.13 49.70 -27.54
C ILE A 474 -4.37 50.62 -28.74
N GLN A 475 -5.30 51.58 -28.62
CA GLN A 475 -5.54 52.58 -29.67
C GLN A 475 -4.31 53.46 -29.90
N ASN A 476 -3.66 53.92 -28.83
CA ASN A 476 -2.46 54.75 -28.91
C ASN A 476 -1.27 54.03 -29.55
N CYS A 477 -1.11 52.72 -29.31
CA CYS A 477 -0.08 51.91 -29.97
C CYS A 477 -0.39 51.71 -31.47
N TYR A 478 -1.66 51.54 -31.84
CA TYR A 478 -2.09 51.45 -33.24
C TYR A 478 -1.85 52.77 -33.99
N ASP A 479 -2.26 53.91 -33.42
CA ASP A 479 -2.11 55.24 -34.04
C ASP A 479 -0.64 55.64 -34.23
N LYS A 480 0.26 55.11 -33.39
CA LYS A 480 1.72 55.33 -33.46
C LYS A 480 2.48 54.26 -34.25
N GLU A 481 1.77 53.26 -34.77
CA GLU A 481 2.34 52.09 -35.46
C GLU A 481 3.38 51.32 -34.61
N ASP A 482 3.22 51.30 -33.28
CA ASP A 482 4.09 50.60 -32.33
C ASP A 482 3.65 49.14 -32.15
N TRP A 483 4.00 48.30 -33.15
CA TRP A 483 3.53 46.93 -33.25
C TRP A 483 4.06 45.97 -32.17
N ASP A 484 5.19 46.29 -31.54
CA ASP A 484 5.77 45.47 -30.47
C ASP A 484 4.98 45.64 -29.16
N ASN A 485 4.68 46.89 -28.78
CA ASN A 485 3.84 47.16 -27.62
C ASN A 485 2.37 46.83 -27.88
N TYR A 486 1.88 47.05 -29.10
CA TYR A 486 0.55 46.61 -29.53
C TYR A 486 0.36 45.10 -29.33
N ARG A 487 1.35 44.27 -29.72
CA ARG A 487 1.30 42.82 -29.50
C ARG A 487 1.18 42.45 -28.03
N ILE A 488 1.90 43.13 -27.14
CA ILE A 488 1.87 42.86 -25.70
C ILE A 488 0.50 43.18 -25.11
N LEU A 489 -0.06 44.35 -25.44
CA LEU A 489 -1.36 44.77 -24.93
C LEU A 489 -2.52 43.92 -25.47
N VAL A 490 -2.45 43.52 -26.75
CA VAL A 490 -3.44 42.63 -27.36
C VAL A 490 -3.33 41.20 -26.82
N HIS A 491 -2.11 40.72 -26.51
CA HIS A 491 -1.90 39.45 -25.81
C HIS A 491 -2.51 39.46 -24.41
N ALA A 492 -2.37 40.56 -23.67
CA ALA A 492 -3.02 40.73 -22.37
C ALA A 492 -4.56 40.79 -22.50
N LEU A 493 -5.08 41.53 -23.50
CA LEU A 493 -6.52 41.63 -23.77
C LEU A 493 -7.14 40.27 -24.08
N LYS A 494 -6.46 39.42 -24.86
CA LYS A 494 -6.92 38.06 -25.19
C LYS A 494 -7.16 37.23 -23.93
N SER A 495 -6.18 37.17 -23.03
CA SER A 495 -6.24 36.35 -21.82
C SER A 495 -7.27 36.86 -20.81
N THR A 496 -7.32 38.19 -20.61
CA THR A 496 -8.28 38.85 -19.70
C THR A 496 -9.71 38.80 -20.22
N SER A 497 -9.92 38.80 -21.54
CA SER A 497 -11.25 38.66 -22.14
C SER A 497 -11.78 37.22 -22.03
N LEU A 498 -10.90 36.22 -22.19
CA LEU A 498 -11.30 34.82 -22.05
C LEU A 498 -11.69 34.48 -20.60
N SER A 499 -10.97 35.02 -19.60
CA SER A 499 -11.26 34.74 -18.18
C SER A 499 -12.62 35.25 -17.72
N ILE A 500 -13.15 36.32 -18.32
CA ILE A 500 -14.52 36.80 -18.04
C ILE A 500 -15.59 36.14 -18.92
N GLY A 501 -15.21 35.24 -19.84
CA GLY A 501 -16.15 34.57 -20.76
C GLY A 501 -16.42 35.33 -22.07
N ALA A 502 -15.63 36.35 -22.41
CA ALA A 502 -15.73 37.11 -23.67
C ALA A 502 -14.97 36.40 -24.81
N VAL A 503 -15.47 35.23 -25.21
CA VAL A 503 -14.81 34.31 -26.16
C VAL A 503 -14.58 34.95 -27.53
N GLU A 504 -15.54 35.73 -28.03
CA GLU A 504 -15.45 36.39 -29.33
C GLU A 504 -14.34 37.46 -29.36
N LEU A 505 -14.28 38.30 -28.33
CA LEU A 505 -13.24 39.33 -28.21
C LEU A 505 -11.85 38.72 -28.02
N SER A 506 -11.74 37.64 -27.25
CA SER A 506 -10.50 36.85 -27.13
C SER A 506 -10.04 36.27 -28.48
N GLY A 507 -10.97 35.81 -29.31
CA GLY A 507 -10.68 35.35 -30.68
C GLY A 507 -10.11 36.46 -31.55
N GLN A 508 -10.75 37.63 -31.56
CA GLN A 508 -10.29 38.80 -32.32
C GLN A 508 -8.91 39.29 -31.86
N ALA A 509 -8.67 39.32 -30.55
CA ALA A 509 -7.37 39.68 -29.99
C ALA A 509 -6.28 38.68 -30.39
N LYS A 510 -6.58 37.36 -30.42
CA LYS A 510 -5.65 36.33 -30.89
C LYS A 510 -5.27 36.53 -32.37
N ASP A 511 -6.21 36.90 -33.22
CA ASP A 511 -5.95 37.13 -34.64
C ASP A 511 -5.06 38.36 -34.85
N MET A 512 -5.29 39.43 -34.09
CA MET A 512 -4.46 40.65 -34.11
C MET A 512 -3.06 40.41 -33.52
N GLU A 513 -2.94 39.62 -32.46
CA GLU A 513 -1.67 39.19 -31.88
C GLU A 513 -0.83 38.42 -32.90
N MET A 514 -1.44 37.47 -33.62
CA MET A 514 -0.77 36.65 -34.63
C MET A 514 -0.37 37.46 -35.85
N ALA A 515 -1.22 38.39 -36.31
CA ALA A 515 -0.89 39.32 -37.38
C ALA A 515 0.29 40.24 -37.01
N SER A 516 0.36 40.72 -35.76
CA SER A 516 1.48 41.51 -35.24
C SER A 516 2.77 40.68 -35.14
N LYS A 517 2.68 39.41 -34.72
CA LYS A 517 3.81 38.48 -34.63
C LYS A 517 4.40 38.12 -36.00
N GLU A 518 3.56 38.01 -37.02
CA GLU A 518 3.95 37.64 -38.39
C GLU A 518 4.22 38.86 -39.29
N ALA A 519 4.21 40.08 -38.74
CA ALA A 519 4.38 41.35 -39.44
C ALA A 519 3.38 41.57 -40.61
N ARG A 520 2.17 41.03 -40.48
CA ARG A 520 1.07 41.18 -41.46
C ARG A 520 0.26 42.44 -41.18
N ILE A 521 0.86 43.60 -41.44
CA ILE A 521 0.29 44.93 -41.10
C ILE A 521 -1.09 45.16 -41.74
N LEU A 522 -1.31 44.71 -42.99
CA LEU A 522 -2.60 44.87 -43.68
C LEU A 522 -3.76 44.15 -42.96
N ASP A 523 -3.48 43.03 -42.30
CA ASP A 523 -4.48 42.26 -41.55
C ASP A 523 -4.81 42.96 -40.22
N ILE A 524 -3.83 43.64 -39.61
CA ILE A 524 -4.05 44.48 -38.41
C ILE A 524 -4.92 45.69 -38.77
N LEU A 525 -4.62 46.37 -39.88
CA LEU A 525 -5.40 47.51 -40.36
C LEU A 525 -6.85 47.12 -40.69
N ALA A 526 -7.08 45.89 -41.19
CA ALA A 526 -8.41 45.40 -41.52
C ALA A 526 -9.22 44.94 -40.30
N GLY A 527 -8.57 44.45 -39.24
CA GLY A 527 -9.22 43.83 -38.08
C GLY A 527 -9.30 44.71 -36.81
N HIS A 528 -8.42 45.70 -36.66
CA HIS A 528 -8.30 46.50 -35.44
C HIS A 528 -9.59 47.26 -35.09
N ASP A 529 -10.19 47.98 -36.05
CA ASP A 529 -11.41 48.76 -35.82
C ASP A 529 -12.59 47.88 -35.37
N ALA A 530 -12.70 46.67 -35.90
CA ALA A 530 -13.74 45.72 -35.53
C ALA A 530 -13.56 45.21 -34.09
N MET A 531 -12.31 44.89 -33.72
CA MET A 531 -11.94 44.47 -32.36
C MET A 531 -12.19 45.57 -31.34
N MET A 532 -11.74 46.80 -31.61
CA MET A 532 -11.91 47.93 -30.70
C MET A 532 -13.39 48.30 -30.51
N LYS A 533 -14.20 48.25 -31.57
CA LYS A 533 -15.65 48.46 -31.47
C LYS A 533 -16.34 47.40 -30.61
N ASN A 534 -15.89 46.15 -30.69
CA ASN A 534 -16.42 45.06 -29.87
C ASN A 534 -15.98 45.22 -28.40
N TYR A 535 -14.73 45.59 -28.18
CA TYR A 535 -14.19 45.86 -26.85
C TYR A 535 -14.94 46.99 -26.15
N GLY A 536 -15.15 48.13 -26.84
CA GLY A 536 -15.90 49.26 -26.27
C GLY A 536 -17.35 48.92 -25.94
N ARG A 537 -18.02 48.15 -26.81
CA ARG A 537 -19.40 47.67 -26.56
C ARG A 537 -19.47 46.75 -25.35
N LEU A 538 -18.54 45.81 -25.23
CA LEU A 538 -18.49 44.87 -24.10
C LEU A 538 -18.33 45.62 -22.76
N MET A 539 -17.45 46.62 -22.73
CA MET A 539 -17.22 47.45 -21.54
C MET A 539 -18.48 48.23 -21.14
N GLU A 540 -19.23 48.77 -22.09
CA GLU A 540 -20.48 49.49 -21.83
C GLU A 540 -21.57 48.53 -21.28
N GLN A 541 -21.69 47.33 -21.85
CA GLN A 541 -22.63 46.30 -21.42
C GLN A 541 -22.32 45.76 -20.01
N ILE A 542 -21.04 45.58 -19.68
CA ILE A 542 -20.61 45.14 -18.35
C ILE A 542 -20.89 46.25 -17.32
N LYS A 543 -20.64 47.51 -17.67
CA LYS A 543 -20.91 48.66 -16.79
C LYS A 543 -22.40 48.82 -16.49
N GLU A 544 -23.25 48.70 -17.50
CA GLU A 544 -24.71 48.70 -17.33
C GLU A 544 -25.21 47.52 -16.48
N ALA A 545 -24.48 46.39 -16.46
CA ALA A 545 -24.81 45.23 -15.65
C ALA A 545 -24.51 45.42 -14.14
N LEU A 546 -23.50 46.24 -13.81
CA LEU A 546 -22.95 46.39 -12.44
C LEU A 546 -23.50 47.57 -11.62
N ASP A 547 -24.11 48.59 -12.24
CA ASP A 547 -24.47 49.88 -11.60
C ASP A 547 -25.76 49.90 -10.70
N GLU A 548 -26.19 48.79 -10.07
CA GLU A 548 -27.21 48.82 -8.98
C GLU A 548 -26.72 48.12 -7.69
N PRO A 549 -26.90 48.70 -6.49
CA PRO A 549 -26.24 48.24 -5.27
C PRO A 549 -26.97 47.07 -4.59
N ALA A 550 -26.20 46.08 -4.10
CA ALA A 550 -26.67 45.03 -3.20
C ALA A 550 -26.36 45.39 -1.73
N ASP A 551 -27.42 45.52 -0.93
CA ASP A 551 -27.42 45.68 0.53
C ASP A 551 -26.96 44.39 1.23
N GLY A 552 -26.22 44.54 2.34
CA GLY A 552 -25.43 43.47 2.96
C GLY A 552 -26.10 42.54 3.99
N ALA A 553 -25.30 41.61 4.50
CA ALA A 553 -25.46 40.94 5.81
C ALA A 553 -24.11 40.41 6.34
N ASP A 554 -23.95 40.52 7.66
CA ASP A 554 -22.74 40.52 8.51
C ASP A 554 -22.10 39.12 8.80
N PRO A 555 -20.87 39.06 9.36
CA PRO A 555 -20.06 37.85 9.49
C PRO A 555 -20.31 37.09 10.79
N THR A 556 -20.22 35.76 10.74
CA THR A 556 -20.13 34.94 11.95
C THR A 556 -18.71 34.43 12.18
N VAL A 557 -18.17 34.85 13.32
CA VAL A 557 -16.91 34.43 13.95
C VAL A 557 -16.85 32.91 14.13
N GLN A 558 -15.72 32.31 13.74
CA GLN A 558 -15.29 31.01 14.27
C GLN A 558 -13.82 31.08 14.75
N ILE A 559 -13.55 30.22 15.72
CA ILE A 559 -12.46 30.25 16.69
C ILE A 559 -11.10 30.08 16.00
N ALA A 560 -10.16 30.97 16.33
CA ALA A 560 -8.82 31.00 15.77
C ALA A 560 -7.98 29.79 16.21
N GLU A 561 -7.83 28.81 15.32
CA GLU A 561 -6.60 28.03 15.23
C GLU A 561 -5.56 28.89 14.51
N GLU A 562 -4.30 28.88 14.96
CA GLU A 562 -3.22 29.59 14.28
C GLU A 562 -3.07 29.06 12.85
N LYS A 563 -3.57 29.83 11.86
CA LYS A 563 -3.44 29.51 10.44
C LYS A 563 -1.97 29.35 10.07
N ALA A 564 -1.64 28.28 9.32
CA ALA A 564 -0.30 28.08 8.80
C ALA A 564 0.11 29.26 7.89
N CYS A 565 1.35 29.72 8.04
CA CYS A 565 1.88 30.88 7.32
C CYS A 565 2.48 30.43 5.98
N ILE A 566 1.97 30.94 4.86
CA ILE A 566 2.51 30.69 3.52
C ILE A 566 3.10 31.99 2.98
N LEU A 567 4.32 31.91 2.47
CA LEU A 567 4.99 33.03 1.80
C LEU A 567 4.82 32.89 0.30
N VAL A 568 4.23 33.88 -0.36
CA VAL A 568 4.11 33.94 -1.83
C VAL A 568 5.08 34.99 -2.36
N VAL A 569 5.90 34.59 -3.32
CA VAL A 569 6.95 35.40 -3.94
C VAL A 569 6.72 35.44 -5.43
N ASP A 570 6.39 36.61 -5.97
CA ASP A 570 6.11 36.85 -7.39
C ASP A 570 6.37 38.32 -7.70
N ASP A 571 6.96 38.64 -8.85
CA ASP A 571 7.23 40.02 -9.24
C ASP A 571 5.97 40.73 -9.78
N ASP A 572 4.98 39.97 -10.24
CA ASP A 572 3.68 40.48 -10.69
C ASP A 572 2.68 40.62 -9.52
N VAL A 573 2.22 41.86 -9.31
CA VAL A 573 1.27 42.22 -8.25
C VAL A 573 -0.09 41.54 -8.44
N MET A 574 -0.49 41.24 -9.68
CA MET A 574 -1.74 40.56 -9.97
C MET A 574 -1.68 39.10 -9.52
N ASN A 575 -0.57 38.40 -9.79
CA ASN A 575 -0.35 37.03 -9.34
C ASN A 575 -0.33 36.93 -7.80
N LEU A 576 0.34 37.88 -7.13
CA LEU A 576 0.33 37.95 -5.67
C LEU A 576 -1.08 38.09 -5.10
N ARG A 577 -1.90 38.99 -5.65
CA ARG A 577 -3.29 39.20 -5.20
C ARG A 577 -4.18 37.98 -5.46
N ILE A 578 -4.04 37.34 -6.61
CA ILE A 578 -4.80 36.13 -6.94
C ILE A 578 -4.45 35.00 -5.97
N ALA A 579 -3.15 34.75 -5.74
CA ALA A 579 -2.69 33.72 -4.82
C ALA A 579 -3.08 34.03 -3.36
N GLU A 580 -3.02 35.29 -2.93
CA GLU A 580 -3.48 35.75 -1.63
C GLU A 580 -4.98 35.45 -1.46
N LYS A 581 -5.83 35.89 -2.40
CA LYS A 581 -7.27 35.66 -2.35
C LYS A 581 -7.66 34.18 -2.39
N MET A 582 -6.97 33.37 -3.19
CA MET A 582 -7.25 31.93 -3.27
C MET A 582 -6.91 31.17 -1.98
N LEU A 583 -6.00 31.69 -1.13
CA LEU A 583 -5.47 30.97 0.02
C LEU A 583 -5.78 31.63 1.38
N GLU A 584 -6.18 32.91 1.44
CA GLU A 584 -6.41 33.66 2.69
C GLU A 584 -7.53 33.09 3.56
N GLU A 585 -8.53 32.43 2.96
CA GLU A 585 -9.62 31.78 3.69
C GLU A 585 -9.09 30.70 4.65
N ARG A 586 -8.05 29.97 4.25
CA ARG A 586 -7.51 28.81 4.97
C ARG A 586 -6.17 29.07 5.64
N TYR A 587 -5.36 29.95 5.06
CA TYR A 587 -3.97 30.17 5.47
C TYR A 587 -3.69 31.63 5.76
N HIS A 588 -2.60 31.88 6.50
CA HIS A 588 -2.08 33.23 6.66
C HIS A 588 -1.07 33.48 5.55
N ILE A 589 -1.38 34.41 4.64
CA ILE A 589 -0.57 34.68 3.46
C ILE A 589 0.28 35.92 3.68
N GLU A 590 1.54 35.84 3.28
CA GLU A 590 2.46 36.96 3.23
C GLU A 590 3.01 37.05 1.80
N CYS A 591 2.89 38.22 1.18
CA CYS A 591 3.28 38.45 -0.21
C CYS A 591 4.52 39.35 -0.29
N VAL A 592 5.50 38.95 -1.10
CA VAL A 592 6.73 39.71 -1.34
C VAL A 592 7.04 39.74 -2.84
N LYS A 593 7.72 40.79 -3.32
CA LYS A 593 7.89 41.05 -4.76
C LYS A 593 9.21 40.57 -5.35
N SER A 594 10.12 40.07 -4.52
CA SER A 594 11.45 39.63 -4.97
C SER A 594 12.06 38.57 -4.05
N GLY A 595 13.00 37.79 -4.60
CA GLY A 595 13.77 36.81 -3.84
C GLY A 595 14.54 37.40 -2.64
N LYS A 596 15.07 38.64 -2.78
CA LYS A 596 15.76 39.32 -1.67
C LYS A 596 14.82 39.69 -0.52
N GLU A 597 13.60 40.13 -0.83
CA GLU A 597 12.57 40.38 0.17
C GLU A 597 12.13 39.09 0.86
N ALA A 598 12.01 38.00 0.11
CA ALA A 598 11.70 36.68 0.65
C ALA A 598 12.74 36.23 1.69
N LEU A 599 14.04 36.34 1.39
CA LEU A 599 15.10 35.98 2.35
C LEU A 599 15.10 36.87 3.60
N LYS A 600 14.80 38.17 3.44
CA LYS A 600 14.67 39.10 4.57
C LYS A 600 13.47 38.76 5.46
N PHE A 601 12.38 38.26 4.88
CA PHE A 601 11.22 37.78 5.61
C PHE A 601 11.54 36.49 6.39
N ILE A 602 12.15 35.50 5.72
CA ILE A 602 12.52 34.20 6.32
C ILE A 602 13.48 34.36 7.50
N GLY A 603 14.38 35.34 7.44
CA GLY A 603 15.26 35.68 8.55
C GLY A 603 14.53 36.21 9.80
N LYS A 604 13.31 36.74 9.65
CA LYS A 604 12.47 37.24 10.76
C LYS A 604 11.44 36.23 11.24
N ARG A 605 10.79 35.53 10.31
CA ARG A 605 9.71 34.56 10.58
C ARG A 605 9.83 33.39 9.62
N LEU A 606 9.74 32.17 10.13
CA LEU A 606 9.80 30.96 9.32
C LEU A 606 8.40 30.64 8.75
N PRO A 607 8.21 30.65 7.42
CA PRO A 607 6.95 30.20 6.82
C PRO A 607 6.83 28.66 6.87
N ASN A 608 5.59 28.17 6.83
CA ASN A 608 5.25 26.76 6.73
C ASN A 608 5.40 26.21 5.30
N LEU A 609 5.29 27.08 4.29
CA LEU A 609 5.42 26.78 2.87
C LEU A 609 5.82 28.06 2.11
N ILE A 610 6.60 27.91 1.05
CA ILE A 610 6.94 29.01 0.13
C ILE A 610 6.40 28.68 -1.27
N LEU A 611 5.58 29.57 -1.81
CA LEU A 611 5.21 29.61 -3.22
C LEU A 611 6.15 30.60 -3.91
N LEU A 612 6.97 30.13 -4.84
CA LEU A 612 8.10 30.89 -5.34
C LEU A 612 8.07 30.98 -6.87
N ASP A 613 7.98 32.18 -7.41
CA ASP A 613 8.12 32.38 -8.85
C ASP A 613 9.53 32.03 -9.34
N LEU A 614 9.61 31.44 -10.52
CA LEU A 614 10.88 31.04 -11.14
C LEU A 614 11.63 32.22 -11.76
N HIS A 615 10.90 33.19 -12.34
CA HIS A 615 11.43 34.21 -13.23
C HIS A 615 11.27 35.60 -12.65
N MET A 616 12.01 35.89 -11.58
CA MET A 616 12.02 37.21 -10.96
C MET A 616 13.29 38.02 -11.30
N PRO A 617 13.19 39.36 -11.38
CA PRO A 617 14.35 40.21 -11.56
C PRO A 617 15.30 40.19 -10.34
N GLU A 618 16.59 40.45 -10.61
CA GLU A 618 17.72 40.46 -9.66
C GLU A 618 18.13 39.12 -9.04
N MET A 619 17.18 38.31 -8.59
CA MET A 619 17.44 37.01 -7.94
C MET A 619 16.34 36.02 -8.33
N ASP A 620 16.72 34.95 -9.02
CA ASP A 620 15.78 33.97 -9.55
C ASP A 620 15.29 32.98 -8.48
N GLY A 621 14.22 32.24 -8.77
CA GLY A 621 13.66 31.27 -7.82
C GLY A 621 14.63 30.13 -7.46
N TYR A 622 15.55 29.78 -8.35
CA TYR A 622 16.55 28.74 -8.08
C TYR A 622 17.62 29.22 -7.10
N GLU A 623 18.05 30.46 -7.20
CA GLU A 623 19.03 31.08 -6.30
C GLU A 623 18.48 31.21 -4.88
N VAL A 624 17.18 31.52 -4.74
CA VAL A 624 16.49 31.53 -3.45
C VAL A 624 16.45 30.11 -2.85
N LEU A 625 16.12 29.09 -3.64
CA LEU A 625 16.08 27.70 -3.17
C LEU A 625 17.47 27.19 -2.75
N ASP A 626 18.52 27.49 -3.53
CA ASP A 626 19.90 27.11 -3.20
C ASP A 626 20.33 27.71 -1.85
N TYR A 627 19.95 28.97 -1.60
CA TYR A 627 20.21 29.62 -0.31
C TYR A 627 19.50 28.91 0.86
N LEU A 628 18.22 28.53 0.69
CA LEU A 628 17.45 27.84 1.73
C LEU A 628 18.02 26.46 2.06
N GLN A 629 18.56 25.74 1.07
CA GLN A 629 19.16 24.42 1.30
C GLN A 629 20.56 24.47 1.91
N GLY A 630 21.30 25.56 1.66
CA GLY A 630 22.63 25.80 2.22
C GLY A 630 22.62 25.94 3.75
N GLU A 631 21.51 26.42 4.32
CA GLU A 631 21.37 26.66 5.76
C GLU A 631 20.55 25.56 6.46
N PRO A 632 21.11 24.81 7.43
CA PRO A 632 20.40 23.71 8.11
C PRO A 632 19.07 24.12 8.75
N LYS A 633 18.94 25.39 9.14
CA LYS A 633 17.75 25.94 9.78
C LYS A 633 16.56 26.09 8.81
N TYR A 634 16.81 26.27 7.51
CA TYR A 634 15.77 26.56 6.51
C TYR A 634 15.48 25.39 5.57
N ARG A 635 16.31 24.35 5.62
CA ARG A 635 16.25 23.17 4.74
C ARG A 635 14.91 22.42 4.78
N ASP A 636 14.22 22.46 5.92
CA ASP A 636 12.96 21.73 6.11
C ASP A 636 11.72 22.54 5.65
N ILE A 637 11.90 23.77 5.18
CA ILE A 637 10.80 24.59 4.65
C ILE A 637 10.46 24.07 3.24
N PRO A 638 9.21 23.61 3.01
CA PRO A 638 8.82 23.15 1.69
C PRO A 638 8.68 24.32 0.72
N VAL A 639 9.10 24.11 -0.53
CA VAL A 639 9.04 25.11 -1.61
C VAL A 639 8.30 24.53 -2.81
N ILE A 640 7.31 25.27 -3.30
CA ILE A 640 6.58 25.00 -4.54
C ILE A 640 6.90 26.12 -5.53
N PHE A 641 7.34 25.75 -6.73
CA PHE A 641 7.63 26.74 -7.76
C PHE A 641 6.35 27.15 -8.51
N LEU A 642 6.25 28.43 -8.85
CA LEU A 642 5.24 28.99 -9.75
C LEU A 642 5.90 29.16 -11.12
N THR A 643 5.34 28.57 -12.17
CA THR A 643 5.91 28.58 -13.53
C THR A 643 4.88 29.05 -14.56
N ALA A 644 5.30 29.87 -15.51
CA ALA A 644 4.51 30.19 -16.71
C ALA A 644 4.73 29.19 -17.86
N ASP A 645 5.84 28.43 -17.81
CA ASP A 645 6.23 27.49 -18.84
C ASP A 645 5.87 26.05 -18.46
N ASN A 646 5.32 25.30 -19.42
CA ASN A 646 5.14 23.84 -19.37
C ASN A 646 6.43 23.09 -19.79
N ASP A 647 7.59 23.73 -19.65
CA ASP A 647 8.86 23.14 -20.05
C ASP A 647 9.36 22.11 -19.03
N ARG A 648 9.42 20.85 -19.48
CA ARG A 648 9.83 19.70 -18.67
C ARG A 648 11.28 19.81 -18.19
N GLU A 649 12.16 20.52 -18.91
CA GLU A 649 13.56 20.69 -18.48
C GLU A 649 13.66 21.55 -17.21
N THR A 650 12.84 22.59 -17.13
CA THR A 650 12.74 23.53 -16.00
C THR A 650 12.19 22.85 -14.74
N GLU A 651 11.17 22.00 -14.88
CA GLU A 651 10.62 21.20 -13.78
C GLU A 651 11.63 20.17 -13.25
N VAL A 652 12.27 19.41 -14.16
CA VAL A 652 13.28 18.41 -13.79
C VAL A 652 14.46 19.06 -13.05
N LYS A 653 14.89 20.25 -13.48
CA LYS A 653 15.94 21.02 -12.81
C LYS A 653 15.52 21.42 -11.39
N GLY A 654 14.28 21.89 -11.20
CA GLY A 654 13.83 22.30 -9.86
C GLY A 654 13.59 21.13 -8.90
N PHE A 655 13.08 19.98 -9.36
CA PHE A 655 13.01 18.78 -8.52
C PHE A 655 14.41 18.29 -8.09
N ARG A 656 15.41 18.32 -8.99
CA ARG A 656 16.80 17.96 -8.63
C ARG A 656 17.42 18.92 -7.62
N LYS A 657 17.04 20.18 -7.69
CA LYS A 657 17.40 21.20 -6.69
C LYS A 657 16.55 21.14 -5.43
N GLY A 658 15.62 20.18 -5.31
CA GLY A 658 14.85 19.89 -4.10
C GLY A 658 13.61 20.76 -3.90
N ALA A 659 13.04 21.33 -4.96
CA ALA A 659 11.65 21.80 -4.92
C ALA A 659 10.70 20.61 -4.77
N GLN A 660 9.59 20.85 -4.06
CA GLN A 660 8.69 19.77 -3.68
C GLN A 660 7.53 19.61 -4.66
N ASP A 661 7.15 20.68 -5.36
CA ASP A 661 6.14 20.65 -6.40
C ASP A 661 6.21 21.90 -7.30
N PHE A 662 5.37 21.93 -8.33
CA PHE A 662 5.17 23.07 -9.22
C PHE A 662 3.68 23.39 -9.41
N ILE A 663 3.38 24.68 -9.59
CA ILE A 663 2.06 25.20 -9.96
C ILE A 663 2.23 26.03 -11.24
N VAL A 664 1.46 25.66 -12.26
CA VAL A 664 1.46 26.34 -13.56
C VAL A 664 0.53 27.57 -13.48
N LYS A 665 0.98 28.70 -14.02
CA LYS A 665 0.22 29.93 -14.20
C LYS A 665 -0.54 29.87 -15.54
N PRO A 666 -1.80 30.34 -15.64
CA PRO A 666 -2.59 30.99 -14.59
C PRO A 666 -3.09 30.01 -13.52
N PHE A 667 -3.24 30.48 -12.29
CA PHE A 667 -3.61 29.64 -11.15
C PHE A 667 -5.05 29.13 -11.27
N ILE A 668 -5.22 27.83 -11.04
CA ILE A 668 -6.53 27.20 -10.86
C ILE A 668 -6.70 26.95 -9.36
N ALA A 669 -7.71 27.56 -8.75
CA ALA A 669 -7.91 27.59 -7.29
C ALA A 669 -7.87 26.18 -6.67
N ASP A 670 -8.67 25.25 -7.19
CA ASP A 670 -8.73 23.86 -6.68
C ASP A 670 -7.38 23.14 -6.75
N ILE A 671 -6.61 23.37 -7.83
CA ILE A 671 -5.29 22.74 -8.02
C ILE A 671 -4.28 23.34 -7.06
N MET A 672 -4.27 24.67 -6.91
CA MET A 672 -3.38 25.37 -5.99
C MET A 672 -3.66 24.95 -4.54
N ILE A 673 -4.92 24.99 -4.10
CA ILE A 673 -5.32 24.58 -2.75
C ILE A 673 -4.95 23.12 -2.51
N SER A 674 -5.31 22.21 -3.42
CA SER A 674 -5.01 20.78 -3.24
C SER A 674 -3.50 20.49 -3.15
N ARG A 675 -2.67 21.19 -3.93
CA ARG A 675 -1.20 21.03 -3.87
C ARG A 675 -0.62 21.60 -2.59
N VAL A 676 -1.07 22.78 -2.17
CA VAL A 676 -0.67 23.42 -0.91
C VAL A 676 -1.04 22.52 0.28
N ASP A 677 -2.29 22.07 0.35
CA ASP A 677 -2.80 21.18 1.40
C ASP A 677 -1.96 19.91 1.49
N ARG A 678 -1.75 19.23 0.35
CA ARG A 678 -0.96 17.99 0.28
C ARG A 678 0.46 18.18 0.82
N ILE A 679 1.13 19.26 0.43
CA ILE A 679 2.51 19.52 0.86
C ILE A 679 2.58 19.88 2.34
N LEU A 680 1.63 20.67 2.85
CA LEU A 680 1.53 21.00 4.27
C LEU A 680 1.22 19.78 5.13
N ASP A 681 0.30 18.92 4.69
CA ASP A 681 -0.03 17.66 5.38
C ASP A 681 1.17 16.72 5.41
N LEU A 682 1.89 16.56 4.30
CA LEU A 682 3.12 15.77 4.26
C LEU A 682 4.19 16.33 5.22
N SER A 683 4.34 17.65 5.27
CA SER A 683 5.28 18.32 6.19
C SER A 683 4.89 18.09 7.66
N ARG A 684 3.59 18.15 7.98
CA ARG A 684 3.05 17.88 9.31
C ARG A 684 3.24 16.42 9.72
N LEU A 685 2.84 15.49 8.87
CA LEU A 685 2.99 14.04 9.10
C LEU A 685 4.46 13.65 9.31
N ARG A 686 5.39 14.22 8.54
CA ARG A 686 6.82 13.95 8.71
C ARG A 686 7.34 14.43 10.06
N LYS A 687 6.92 15.61 10.52
CA LYS A 687 7.28 16.14 11.85
C LYS A 687 6.69 15.30 12.98
N ASP A 688 5.44 14.88 12.85
CA ASP A 688 4.77 14.07 13.87
C ASP A 688 5.36 12.66 13.96
N LEU A 689 5.68 12.05 12.81
CA LEU A 689 6.38 10.77 12.75
C LEU A 689 7.76 10.88 13.42
N GLN A 690 8.54 11.93 13.14
CA GLN A 690 9.84 12.12 13.75
C GLN A 690 9.75 12.24 15.27
N ARG A 691 8.77 13.01 15.78
CA ARG A 691 8.52 13.11 17.23
C ARG A 691 8.13 11.78 17.86
N GLU A 692 7.30 11.00 17.19
CA GLU A 692 6.89 9.68 17.69
C GLU A 692 8.06 8.69 17.68
N VAL A 693 8.92 8.72 16.66
CA VAL A 693 10.15 7.92 16.61
C VAL A 693 11.09 8.29 17.77
N GLU A 694 11.31 9.58 18.02
CA GLU A 694 12.12 10.06 19.16
C GLU A 694 11.55 9.58 20.50
N LYS A 695 10.23 9.68 20.67
CA LYS A 695 9.53 9.22 21.88
C LYS A 695 9.60 7.70 22.07
N GLN A 696 9.41 6.92 21.01
CA GLN A 696 9.51 5.47 21.07
C GLN A 696 10.93 5.00 21.36
N THR A 697 11.93 5.67 20.76
CA THR A 697 13.34 5.39 21.01
C THR A 697 13.67 5.60 22.48
N ARG A 698 13.29 6.74 23.05
CA ARG A 698 13.46 7.02 24.48
C ARG A 698 12.73 6.00 25.36
N THR A 699 11.51 5.63 25.01
CA THR A 699 10.73 4.63 25.77
C THR A 699 11.37 3.25 25.72
N ALA A 700 11.95 2.87 24.57
CA ALA A 700 12.65 1.60 24.39
C ALA A 700 13.95 1.57 25.22
N GLU A 701 14.71 2.67 25.23
CA GLU A 701 15.91 2.82 26.07
C GLU A 701 15.57 2.69 27.56
N GLU A 702 14.55 3.41 28.05
CA GLU A 702 14.10 3.33 29.45
C GLU A 702 13.63 1.90 29.84
N ARG A 703 12.96 1.20 28.91
CA ARG A 703 12.58 -0.22 29.12
C ARG A 703 13.78 -1.14 29.16
N ARG A 704 14.76 -0.94 28.28
CA ARG A 704 15.99 -1.74 28.23
C ARG A 704 16.78 -1.59 29.53
N GLU A 705 17.02 -0.36 29.97
CA GLU A 705 17.70 -0.07 31.24
C GLU A 705 16.97 -0.71 32.44
N LYS A 706 15.63 -0.68 32.43
CA LYS A 706 14.83 -1.30 33.48
C LYS A 706 14.97 -2.83 33.49
N VAL A 707 14.97 -3.47 32.31
CA VAL A 707 15.17 -4.93 32.19
C VAL A 707 16.57 -5.32 32.63
N GLU A 708 17.60 -4.60 32.19
CA GLU A 708 19.00 -4.84 32.60
C GLU A 708 19.14 -4.73 34.12
N ARG A 709 18.63 -3.65 34.73
CA ARG A 709 18.67 -3.47 36.20
C ARG A 709 17.93 -4.56 36.95
N LEU A 710 16.74 -4.96 36.50
CA LEU A 710 15.97 -6.04 37.13
C LEU A 710 16.71 -7.38 37.02
N SER A 711 17.27 -7.68 35.87
CA SER A 711 18.08 -8.89 35.65
C SER A 711 19.26 -8.94 36.61
N SER A 712 20.06 -7.87 36.70
CA SER A 712 21.18 -7.80 37.65
C SER A 712 20.74 -7.96 39.11
N GLN A 713 19.62 -7.36 39.51
CA GLN A 713 19.06 -7.50 40.86
C GLN A 713 18.64 -8.95 41.16
N ILE A 714 18.01 -9.65 40.21
CA ILE A 714 17.63 -11.05 40.36
C ILE A 714 18.88 -11.92 40.53
N MET A 715 19.89 -11.73 39.67
CA MET A 715 21.14 -12.50 39.75
C MET A 715 21.88 -12.28 41.08
N GLN A 716 21.96 -11.04 41.55
CA GLN A 716 22.55 -10.72 42.87
C GLN A 716 21.75 -11.33 44.02
N THR A 717 20.43 -11.38 43.92
CA THR A 717 19.57 -12.01 44.93
C THR A 717 19.76 -13.52 44.97
N LEU A 718 19.90 -14.18 43.82
CA LEU A 718 20.20 -15.60 43.73
C LEU A 718 21.56 -15.92 44.34
N ALA A 719 22.60 -15.16 43.97
CA ALA A 719 23.94 -15.28 44.55
C ALA A 719 23.94 -15.08 46.07
N GLY A 720 23.30 -14.02 46.56
CA GLY A 720 23.16 -13.77 47.99
C GLY A 720 22.41 -14.89 48.73
N THR A 721 21.48 -15.58 48.06
CA THR A 721 20.75 -16.72 48.64
C THR A 721 21.64 -17.96 48.74
N ILE A 722 22.46 -18.24 47.72
CA ILE A 722 23.47 -19.30 47.76
C ILE A 722 24.46 -19.02 48.89
N ASP A 723 25.00 -17.81 48.93
CA ASP A 723 25.98 -17.37 49.93
C ASP A 723 25.42 -17.37 51.36
N ALA A 724 24.11 -17.20 51.53
CA ALA A 724 23.48 -17.31 52.85
C ALA A 724 23.32 -18.76 53.33
N LYS A 725 23.29 -19.73 52.41
CA LYS A 725 23.19 -21.17 52.73
C LYS A 725 24.49 -21.72 53.30
N ASP A 726 25.62 -21.13 52.92
CA ASP A 726 26.94 -21.42 53.46
C ASP A 726 27.35 -20.34 54.46
N LYS A 727 27.47 -20.72 55.74
CA LYS A 727 27.73 -19.78 56.84
C LYS A 727 29.01 -18.95 56.69
N TYR A 728 29.91 -19.34 55.78
CA TYR A 728 31.24 -18.75 55.61
C TYR A 728 31.46 -18.05 54.27
N THR A 729 30.49 -18.03 53.36
CA THR A 729 30.66 -17.44 52.02
C THR A 729 29.88 -16.15 51.80
N LYS A 730 29.44 -15.46 52.86
CA LYS A 730 28.64 -14.24 52.70
C LYS A 730 29.39 -13.17 51.87
N GLY A 731 28.95 -12.93 50.63
CA GLY A 731 29.55 -11.97 49.71
C GLY A 731 30.71 -12.52 48.87
N HIS A 732 31.01 -13.81 49.00
CA HIS A 732 32.05 -14.52 48.24
C HIS A 732 31.80 -14.44 46.73
N SER A 733 30.60 -14.82 46.27
CA SER A 733 30.33 -14.84 44.82
C SER A 733 30.45 -13.45 44.19
N SER A 734 30.11 -12.39 44.94
CA SER A 734 30.28 -11.00 44.47
C SER A 734 31.76 -10.59 44.36
N ARG A 735 32.61 -11.01 45.31
CA ARG A 735 34.05 -10.74 45.25
C ARG A 735 34.75 -11.50 44.14
N VAL A 736 34.42 -12.78 43.99
CA VAL A 736 34.92 -13.62 42.88
C VAL A 736 34.55 -13.01 41.52
N ALA A 737 33.31 -12.54 41.36
CA ALA A 737 32.88 -11.84 40.16
C ALA A 737 33.71 -10.57 39.90
N ASP A 738 33.98 -9.74 40.93
CA ASP A 738 34.80 -8.53 40.78
C ASP A 738 36.25 -8.85 40.38
N TYR A 739 36.89 -9.84 41.03
CA TYR A 739 38.24 -10.25 40.68
C TYR A 739 38.32 -10.80 39.25
N ALA A 740 37.33 -11.60 38.84
CA ALA A 740 37.25 -12.15 37.48
C ALA A 740 37.12 -11.04 36.42
N VAL A 741 36.31 -10.01 36.68
CA VAL A 741 36.19 -8.83 35.80
C VAL A 741 37.49 -8.05 35.73
N ARG A 742 38.20 -7.87 36.85
CA ARG A 742 39.52 -7.20 36.86
C ARG A 742 40.53 -7.95 36.00
N ILE A 743 40.56 -9.28 36.08
CA ILE A 743 41.40 -10.13 35.22
C ILE A 743 40.98 -9.93 33.74
N ALA A 744 39.69 -10.00 33.43
CA ALA A 744 39.16 -9.84 32.08
C ALA A 744 39.46 -8.46 31.45
N LYS A 745 39.33 -7.40 32.25
CA LYS A 745 39.65 -6.02 31.83
C LYS A 745 41.13 -5.87 31.49
N LYS A 746 42.01 -6.50 32.27
CA LYS A 746 43.46 -6.47 32.02
C LYS A 746 43.87 -7.25 30.77
N LEU A 747 43.07 -8.25 30.39
CA LEU A 747 43.19 -8.98 29.13
C LEU A 747 42.64 -8.20 27.92
N GLY A 748 41.99 -7.05 28.12
CA GLY A 748 41.41 -6.24 27.05
C GLY A 748 40.09 -6.79 26.48
N LYS A 749 39.34 -7.57 27.27
CA LYS A 749 38.02 -8.12 26.88
C LYS A 749 36.98 -7.02 26.68
N SER A 750 35.99 -7.26 25.82
CA SER A 750 34.91 -6.28 25.56
C SER A 750 34.02 -6.09 26.81
N GLU A 751 33.28 -4.99 26.89
CA GLU A 751 32.34 -4.75 28.01
C GLU A 751 31.28 -5.86 28.12
N LYS A 752 30.88 -6.43 26.97
CA LYS A 752 29.95 -7.56 26.93
C LYS A 752 30.57 -8.80 27.59
N ASP A 753 31.78 -9.18 27.18
CA ASP A 753 32.47 -10.34 27.74
C ASP A 753 32.76 -10.16 29.24
N GLN A 754 33.06 -8.93 29.67
CA GLN A 754 33.22 -8.60 31.09
C GLN A 754 31.91 -8.81 31.86
N GLY A 755 30.76 -8.44 31.28
CA GLY A 755 29.44 -8.70 31.84
C GLY A 755 29.13 -10.20 31.98
N ASP A 756 29.45 -10.99 30.95
CA ASP A 756 29.23 -12.43 30.97
C ASP A 756 30.11 -13.12 32.03
N ILE A 757 31.37 -12.69 32.18
CA ILE A 757 32.29 -13.14 33.24
C ILE A 757 31.79 -12.73 34.63
N TYR A 758 31.24 -11.51 34.76
CA TYR A 758 30.67 -11.04 36.02
C TYR A 758 29.50 -11.93 36.48
N TYR A 759 28.54 -12.20 35.59
CA TYR A 759 27.40 -13.07 35.91
C TYR A 759 27.85 -14.50 36.19
N LEU A 760 28.86 -15.00 35.48
CA LEU A 760 29.42 -16.31 35.77
C LEU A 760 30.05 -16.35 37.16
N GLY A 761 30.90 -15.40 37.52
CA GLY A 761 31.51 -15.33 38.85
C GLY A 761 30.47 -15.18 39.96
N LEU A 762 29.34 -14.53 39.67
CA LEU A 762 28.24 -14.36 40.61
C LEU A 762 27.45 -15.66 40.85
N LEU A 763 27.37 -16.55 39.85
CA LEU A 763 26.56 -17.77 39.90
C LEU A 763 27.36 -19.08 39.87
N HIS A 764 28.69 -19.03 39.84
CA HIS A 764 29.55 -20.22 39.68
C HIS A 764 29.25 -21.33 40.69
N ASP A 765 28.87 -20.93 41.91
CA ASP A 765 28.60 -21.78 43.06
C ASP A 765 27.12 -22.16 43.26
N ILE A 766 26.22 -21.82 42.32
CA ILE A 766 24.77 -22.08 42.42
C ILE A 766 24.42 -23.54 42.73
N GLY A 767 25.28 -24.48 42.31
CA GLY A 767 25.11 -25.90 42.58
C GLY A 767 25.21 -26.30 44.05
N LYS A 768 25.78 -25.47 44.93
CA LYS A 768 25.79 -25.70 46.39
C LYS A 768 24.37 -25.78 46.98
N ILE A 769 23.35 -25.26 46.29
CA ILE A 769 21.95 -25.45 46.65
C ILE A 769 21.58 -26.94 46.71
N GLY A 770 22.18 -27.80 45.86
CA GLY A 770 21.90 -29.24 45.85
C GLY A 770 22.62 -30.06 46.93
N ILE A 771 23.57 -29.46 47.66
CA ILE A 771 24.36 -30.18 48.68
C ILE A 771 23.66 -30.10 50.06
N PRO A 772 23.65 -31.18 50.87
CA PRO A 772 23.03 -31.17 52.20
C PRO A 772 23.68 -30.20 53.20
N ASP A 773 22.87 -29.50 54.01
CA ASP A 773 23.33 -28.48 54.97
C ASP A 773 24.29 -29.02 56.02
N GLY A 774 24.11 -30.27 56.46
CA GLY A 774 24.99 -30.93 57.42
C GLY A 774 26.42 -31.18 56.90
N ILE A 775 26.61 -31.17 55.58
CA ILE A 775 27.90 -31.32 54.91
C ILE A 775 28.52 -29.94 54.64
N ILE A 776 27.74 -28.99 54.09
CA ILE A 776 28.22 -27.62 53.81
C ILE A 776 28.68 -26.90 55.08
N ASN A 777 27.92 -27.01 56.18
CA ASN A 777 28.18 -26.23 57.40
C ASN A 777 29.05 -26.98 58.43
N LYS A 778 29.74 -28.05 58.04
CA LYS A 778 30.50 -28.91 58.96
C LYS A 778 31.77 -28.22 59.48
N THR A 779 31.93 -28.20 60.81
CA THR A 779 33.08 -27.60 61.52
C THR A 779 34.18 -28.60 61.89
N THR A 780 34.15 -29.81 61.33
CA THR A 780 35.32 -30.72 61.26
C THR A 780 35.66 -31.12 59.82
N ARG A 781 36.89 -31.58 59.56
CA ARG A 781 37.32 -32.07 58.23
C ARG A 781 36.34 -33.11 57.68
N LEU A 782 36.00 -32.97 56.40
CA LEU A 782 35.11 -33.88 55.66
C LEU A 782 35.78 -35.24 55.49
N ASN A 783 34.98 -36.31 55.58
CA ASN A 783 35.43 -37.64 55.18
C ASN A 783 35.41 -37.79 53.66
N ASP A 784 35.99 -38.87 53.14
CA ASP A 784 36.12 -39.06 51.69
C ASP A 784 34.74 -39.15 50.99
N GLU A 785 33.75 -39.78 51.62
CA GLU A 785 32.37 -39.88 51.09
C GLU A 785 31.67 -38.51 51.01
N GLU A 786 31.79 -37.68 52.05
CA GLU A 786 31.25 -36.31 52.10
C GLU A 786 31.94 -35.40 51.08
N TYR A 787 33.25 -35.61 50.84
CA TYR A 787 34.00 -34.88 49.84
C TYR A 787 33.56 -35.23 48.41
N GLU A 788 33.26 -36.50 48.14
CA GLU A 788 32.68 -36.91 46.84
C GLU A 788 31.29 -36.28 46.62
N ILE A 789 30.48 -36.12 47.67
CA ILE A 789 29.19 -35.41 47.56
C ILE A 789 29.41 -33.95 47.18
N ILE A 790 30.38 -33.25 47.78
CA ILE A 790 30.67 -31.85 47.43
C ILE A 790 31.12 -31.70 45.98
N LYS A 791 31.89 -32.65 45.42
CA LYS A 791 32.32 -32.61 44.02
C LYS A 791 31.18 -32.65 42.99
N THR A 792 29.96 -32.97 43.41
CA THR A 792 28.79 -32.98 42.51
C THR A 792 28.22 -31.59 42.23
N HIS A 793 28.54 -30.58 43.05
CA HIS A 793 27.93 -29.26 42.91
C HIS A 793 28.18 -28.57 41.56
N PRO A 794 29.33 -28.71 40.85
CA PRO A 794 29.49 -28.11 39.53
C PRO A 794 28.55 -28.73 38.49
N ILE A 795 28.23 -30.02 38.62
CA ILE A 795 27.28 -30.74 37.77
C ILE A 795 25.86 -30.20 38.02
N ILE A 796 25.46 -30.13 39.30
CA ILE A 796 24.15 -29.60 39.70
C ILE A 796 24.01 -28.14 39.26
N GLY A 797 25.07 -27.34 39.40
CA GLY A 797 25.09 -25.94 38.98
C GLY A 797 24.87 -25.78 37.47
N ALA A 798 25.53 -26.62 36.67
CA ALA A 798 25.33 -26.66 35.22
C ALA A 798 23.89 -27.03 34.83
N GLU A 799 23.29 -28.03 35.50
CA GLU A 799 21.90 -28.43 35.26
C GLU A 799 20.89 -27.32 35.60
N ILE A 800 21.11 -26.59 36.70
CA ILE A 800 20.26 -25.46 37.10
C ILE A 800 20.35 -24.34 36.05
N LEU A 801 21.56 -23.97 35.65
CA LEU A 801 21.82 -22.87 34.73
C LEU A 801 21.46 -23.19 33.27
N GLN A 802 21.31 -24.47 32.90
CA GLN A 802 20.89 -24.89 31.56
C GLN A 802 19.51 -24.31 31.17
N ASN A 803 18.68 -23.98 32.15
CA ASN A 803 17.37 -23.35 31.91
C ASN A 803 17.47 -21.88 31.47
N ILE A 804 18.65 -21.24 31.58
CA ILE A 804 18.90 -19.86 31.14
C ILE A 804 19.45 -19.90 29.71
N SER A 805 18.54 -20.02 28.74
CA SER A 805 18.90 -20.20 27.32
C SER A 805 19.59 -18.99 26.68
N GLU A 806 19.45 -17.80 27.26
CA GLU A 806 20.02 -16.56 26.74
C GLU A 806 21.52 -16.41 27.04
N LEU A 807 22.05 -17.14 28.02
CA LEU A 807 23.45 -17.09 28.45
C LEU A 807 24.04 -18.50 28.55
N PRO A 808 24.26 -19.20 27.42
CA PRO A 808 24.73 -20.59 27.40
C PRO A 808 26.14 -20.74 28.00
N GLU A 809 26.95 -19.68 27.99
CA GLU A 809 28.31 -19.69 28.53
C GLU A 809 28.36 -19.87 30.05
N LEU A 810 27.28 -19.49 30.77
CA LEU A 810 27.16 -19.70 32.21
C LEU A 810 27.24 -21.18 32.59
N VAL A 811 26.66 -22.05 31.75
CA VAL A 811 26.64 -23.50 31.96
C VAL A 811 28.05 -24.07 31.89
N LEU A 812 28.82 -23.65 30.87
CA LEU A 812 30.19 -24.10 30.66
C LEU A 812 31.08 -23.62 31.81
N GLY A 813 30.93 -22.36 32.19
CA GLY A 813 31.64 -21.74 33.30
C GLY A 813 31.42 -22.49 34.62
N ALA A 814 30.17 -22.69 35.00
CA ALA A 814 29.79 -23.32 36.28
C ALA A 814 30.12 -24.81 36.34
N ARG A 815 30.09 -25.54 35.21
CA ARG A 815 30.43 -26.97 35.22
C ARG A 815 31.90 -27.22 35.55
N TRP A 816 32.80 -26.40 35.02
CA TRP A 816 34.24 -26.68 35.01
C TRP A 816 35.09 -25.67 35.80
N HIS A 817 34.50 -24.81 36.62
CA HIS A 817 35.26 -23.83 37.41
C HIS A 817 36.22 -24.46 38.45
N HIS A 818 36.05 -25.74 38.79
CA HIS A 818 36.97 -26.51 39.63
C HIS A 818 37.92 -27.44 38.85
N GLU A 819 37.93 -27.37 37.52
CA GLU A 819 38.95 -28.04 36.72
C GLU A 819 40.32 -27.39 36.93
N ARG A 820 41.37 -28.21 36.89
CA ARG A 820 42.75 -27.76 37.12
C ARG A 820 43.55 -27.88 35.83
N TYR A 821 44.43 -26.91 35.58
CA TYR A 821 45.22 -26.87 34.34
C TYR A 821 46.06 -28.15 34.10
N ASP A 822 46.47 -28.85 35.17
CA ASP A 822 47.19 -30.13 35.13
C ASP A 822 46.31 -31.37 34.86
N GLY A 823 44.99 -31.24 34.83
CA GLY A 823 44.02 -32.33 34.64
C GLY A 823 43.67 -33.09 35.93
N LYS A 824 44.06 -32.59 37.11
CA LYS A 824 43.69 -33.20 38.41
C LYS A 824 42.41 -32.62 39.02
N GLY A 825 41.68 -31.81 38.26
CA GLY A 825 40.44 -31.18 38.67
C GLY A 825 39.25 -32.13 38.57
N TYR A 826 38.05 -31.57 38.78
CA TYR A 826 36.77 -32.25 38.67
C TYR A 826 35.75 -31.27 38.06
N PRO A 827 34.64 -31.75 37.45
CA PRO A 827 34.13 -33.13 37.44
C PRO A 827 34.64 -34.06 36.32
N ASP A 828 35.14 -33.54 35.20
CA ASP A 828 35.42 -34.28 33.98
C ASP A 828 36.93 -34.51 33.71
N GLY A 829 37.82 -33.81 34.45
CA GLY A 829 39.27 -34.00 34.39
C GLY A 829 39.94 -33.35 33.17
N LEU A 830 39.37 -32.27 32.67
CA LEU A 830 39.85 -31.53 31.50
C LEU A 830 41.24 -30.93 31.75
N LYS A 831 42.08 -30.84 30.70
CA LYS A 831 43.46 -30.38 30.84
C LYS A 831 43.80 -29.19 29.94
N GLY A 832 44.53 -28.23 30.50
CA GLY A 832 45.06 -27.09 29.74
C GLY A 832 43.95 -26.25 29.11
N ASN A 833 44.02 -26.08 27.78
CA ASN A 833 43.08 -25.30 26.99
C ASN A 833 41.73 -26.01 26.71
N GLU A 834 41.58 -27.28 27.10
CA GLU A 834 40.29 -27.98 27.03
C GLU A 834 39.28 -27.42 28.03
N ILE A 835 39.77 -26.79 29.11
CA ILE A 835 38.95 -26.06 30.07
C ILE A 835 38.54 -24.72 29.45
N PRO A 836 37.24 -24.37 29.43
CA PRO A 836 36.81 -23.09 28.89
C PRO A 836 37.52 -21.90 29.52
N GLU A 837 37.72 -20.85 28.72
CA GLU A 837 38.45 -19.65 29.13
C GLU A 837 37.83 -19.03 30.40
N MET A 838 36.51 -18.86 30.42
CA MET A 838 35.81 -18.26 31.55
C MET A 838 35.96 -19.08 32.83
N SER A 839 35.90 -20.41 32.75
CA SER A 839 36.13 -21.31 33.90
C SER A 839 37.54 -21.17 34.47
N ARG A 840 38.56 -21.00 33.62
CA ARG A 840 39.95 -20.78 34.05
C ARG A 840 40.13 -19.43 34.73
N ILE A 841 39.44 -18.38 34.28
CA ILE A 841 39.45 -17.07 34.93
C ILE A 841 38.78 -17.15 36.31
N ILE A 842 37.60 -17.78 36.40
CA ILE A 842 36.89 -17.98 37.68
C ILE A 842 37.72 -18.81 38.65
N GLY A 843 38.35 -19.90 38.22
CA GLY A 843 39.16 -20.75 39.10
C GLY A 843 40.34 -20.03 39.75
N VAL A 844 40.92 -19.02 39.08
CA VAL A 844 41.97 -18.15 39.67
C VAL A 844 41.36 -17.16 40.66
N ALA A 845 40.22 -16.54 40.31
CA ALA A 845 39.51 -15.59 41.16
C ALA A 845 38.96 -16.23 42.46
N ASP A 846 38.35 -17.42 42.35
CA ASP A 846 37.84 -18.20 43.48
C ASP A 846 38.97 -18.63 44.41
N ALA A 847 40.08 -19.16 43.87
CA ALA A 847 41.22 -19.55 44.69
C ALA A 847 41.86 -18.35 45.42
N TYR A 848 41.88 -17.17 44.80
CA TYR A 848 42.33 -15.96 45.47
C TYR A 848 41.41 -15.59 46.63
N ASP A 849 40.10 -15.49 46.40
CA ASP A 849 39.13 -15.20 47.45
C ASP A 849 39.20 -16.23 48.59
N ALA A 850 39.36 -17.51 48.25
CA ALA A 850 39.54 -18.59 49.22
C ALA A 850 40.74 -18.40 50.16
N MET A 851 41.78 -17.71 49.70
CA MET A 851 43.00 -17.41 50.47
C MET A 851 42.93 -16.08 51.22
N THR A 852 42.11 -15.14 50.74
CA THR A 852 41.98 -13.77 51.27
C THR A 852 40.72 -13.54 52.12
N SER A 853 39.87 -14.55 52.27
CA SER A 853 38.64 -14.54 53.10
C SER A 853 38.78 -15.39 54.37
N ASN A 854 37.97 -15.10 55.39
CA ASN A 854 37.90 -15.88 56.63
C ASN A 854 37.16 -17.21 56.40
N ARG A 855 37.79 -18.35 56.74
CA ARG A 855 37.17 -19.69 56.60
C ARG A 855 37.08 -20.41 57.95
N SER A 856 36.25 -21.47 58.01
CA SER A 856 35.92 -22.22 59.24
C SER A 856 37.11 -22.74 60.05
N TYR A 857 38.31 -22.82 59.48
CA TYR A 857 39.54 -23.33 60.12
C TYR A 857 40.78 -22.46 59.91
N ARG A 858 40.66 -21.28 59.29
CA ARG A 858 41.82 -20.51 58.83
C ARG A 858 41.51 -19.01 58.73
N ASP A 859 42.37 -18.21 59.36
CA ASP A 859 42.37 -16.74 59.22
C ASP A 859 42.95 -16.30 57.87
N VAL A 860 42.62 -15.07 57.46
CA VAL A 860 43.12 -14.44 56.22
C VAL A 860 44.64 -14.51 56.13
N LEU A 861 45.15 -14.95 54.97
CA LEU A 861 46.60 -15.05 54.77
C LEU A 861 47.25 -13.69 54.51
N PRO A 862 48.53 -13.51 54.88
CA PRO A 862 49.31 -12.37 54.42
C PRO A 862 49.42 -12.37 52.89
N GLN A 863 49.29 -11.19 52.26
CA GLN A 863 49.32 -11.03 50.81
C GLN A 863 50.57 -11.65 50.15
N SER A 864 51.73 -11.59 50.82
CA SER A 864 52.99 -12.19 50.36
C SER A 864 52.94 -13.73 50.30
N VAL A 865 52.13 -14.36 51.15
CA VAL A 865 51.89 -15.81 51.14
C VAL A 865 50.91 -16.16 50.01
N VAL A 866 49.83 -15.40 49.85
CA VAL A 866 48.86 -15.57 48.76
C VAL A 866 49.53 -15.47 47.40
N ARG A 867 50.37 -14.44 47.21
CA ARG A 867 51.17 -14.26 46.00
C ARG A 867 52.03 -15.49 45.69
N ARG A 868 52.74 -16.01 46.69
CA ARG A 868 53.61 -17.19 46.52
C ARG A 868 52.83 -18.47 46.17
N GLU A 869 51.64 -18.64 46.75
CA GLU A 869 50.79 -19.80 46.45
C GLU A 869 50.25 -19.75 45.01
N ILE A 870 49.85 -18.57 44.50
CA ILE A 870 49.45 -18.41 43.10
C ILE A 870 50.62 -18.67 42.15
N GLU A 871 51.81 -18.15 42.47
CA GLU A 871 53.03 -18.40 41.69
C GLU A 871 53.39 -19.89 41.64
N LYS A 872 53.27 -20.60 42.77
CA LYS A 872 53.52 -22.05 42.86
C LYS A 872 52.45 -22.86 42.12
N GLY A 873 51.20 -22.39 42.11
CA GLY A 873 50.07 -23.02 41.41
C GLY A 873 50.08 -22.78 39.90
N LYS A 874 50.90 -21.86 39.39
CA LYS A 874 51.00 -21.52 37.96
C LYS A 874 51.38 -22.74 37.11
N GLY A 875 50.60 -23.03 36.07
CA GLY A 875 50.83 -24.16 35.16
C GLY A 875 50.48 -25.54 35.76
N SER A 876 49.97 -25.58 37.00
CA SER A 876 49.43 -26.79 37.62
C SER A 876 47.96 -26.60 37.99
N GLN A 877 47.68 -25.85 39.06
CA GLN A 877 46.32 -25.51 39.45
C GLN A 877 45.71 -24.45 38.54
N PHE A 878 46.51 -23.46 38.16
CA PHE A 878 46.05 -22.27 37.44
C PHE A 878 46.62 -22.19 36.04
N ASP A 879 45.84 -21.61 35.13
CA ASP A 879 46.32 -21.22 33.82
C ASP A 879 47.50 -20.22 33.94
N PRO A 880 48.63 -20.44 33.24
CA PRO A 880 49.77 -19.54 33.31
C PRO A 880 49.47 -18.07 32.97
N VAL A 881 48.58 -17.82 32.00
CA VAL A 881 48.24 -16.48 31.51
C VAL A 881 47.40 -15.74 32.56
N PHE A 882 46.36 -16.38 33.07
CA PHE A 882 45.47 -15.75 34.06
C PHE A 882 46.11 -15.63 35.44
N ALA A 883 46.96 -16.58 35.83
CA ALA A 883 47.78 -16.47 37.03
C ALA A 883 48.72 -15.26 36.95
N ASP A 884 49.35 -14.99 35.81
CA ASP A 884 50.21 -13.81 35.63
C ASP A 884 49.43 -12.50 35.75
N MET A 885 48.23 -12.43 35.16
CA MET A 885 47.37 -11.26 35.30
C MET A 885 46.96 -11.03 36.76
N MET A 886 46.64 -12.10 37.49
CA MET A 886 46.30 -12.00 38.91
C MET A 886 47.49 -11.61 39.78
N LEU A 887 48.68 -12.14 39.50
CA LEU A 887 49.92 -11.76 40.18
C LEU A 887 50.23 -10.28 40.00
N GLN A 888 49.99 -9.72 38.80
CA GLN A 888 50.13 -8.28 38.56
C GLN A 888 49.08 -7.46 39.33
N LEU A 889 47.82 -7.92 39.37
CA LEU A 889 46.78 -7.24 40.16
C LEU A 889 47.15 -7.22 41.66
N ILE A 890 47.69 -8.33 42.18
CA ILE A 890 48.16 -8.41 43.57
C ILE A 890 49.33 -7.46 43.83
N ASP A 891 50.27 -7.33 42.88
CA ASP A 891 51.42 -6.43 43.01
C ASP A 891 51.00 -4.94 42.97
N GLU A 892 49.92 -4.63 42.26
CA GLU A 892 49.33 -3.28 42.20
C GLU A 892 48.55 -2.91 43.48
N ASP A 893 47.99 -3.90 44.19
CA ASP A 893 47.28 -3.72 45.46
C ASP A 893 48.24 -3.57 46.66
N THR A 894 49.02 -2.49 46.65
CA THR A 894 50.05 -2.22 47.68
C THR A 894 49.53 -2.05 49.11
N GLU A 895 48.23 -1.75 49.28
CA GLU A 895 47.59 -1.55 50.58
C GLU A 895 46.78 -2.78 51.05
N TYR A 896 46.81 -3.88 50.28
CA TYR A 896 46.05 -5.11 50.51
C TYR A 896 44.55 -4.86 50.72
N GLN A 897 43.96 -4.00 49.89
CA GLN A 897 42.54 -3.63 49.94
C GLN A 897 41.64 -4.69 49.31
N MET A 898 42.17 -5.61 48.49
CA MET A 898 41.39 -6.66 47.83
C MET A 898 41.04 -7.85 48.74
N ARG A 899 41.26 -7.79 50.06
CA ARG A 899 40.87 -8.87 50.99
C ARG A 899 39.46 -8.68 51.55
N GLU A 900 38.88 -9.74 52.11
CA GLU A 900 37.68 -9.62 52.94
C GLU A 900 37.99 -8.75 54.18
N THR A 901 37.15 -7.75 54.43
CA THR A 901 37.33 -6.75 55.51
C THR A 901 36.52 -7.09 56.75
#